data_AF-A0A2S3ZBL4-F1
#
_entry.id   AF-A0A2S3ZBL4-F1
#
_cell.length_a   1.000
_cell.length_b   1.000
_cell.length_c   1.000
_cell.angle_alpha   90.00
_cell.angle_beta   90.00
_cell.angle_gamma   90.00
#
_symmetry.space_group_name_H-M   'P 1'
#
loop_
_entity.id
_entity.type
_entity.pdbx_description
1 polymer ?
#
loop_
_entity_poly.entity_id
_entity_poly.type
_entity_poly.pdbx_seq_one_letter_code
_entity_poly.pdbx_strand_id
1 'polypeptide(L)'
;MSSKEWTAWDLTRRISPREQVRVMKRDAYGRLDENSYPSVHRVGPHSPTTPWAMNLADERGFFRVLCFDFDGKIKGEVDVDLMEQAHDECDALSRVLDSLSIAHVVCQSSGTGGRHIWITLRDGAAAERMIALSGAAHANFGTLDHGMLNNPRTGAARPPLSPHRDGSSSTVLWGDLDALTDPATTLDDLDALTVALDKRKPALRAADSAPAGPVNEHHRAHRALSRAGTAHMATVGGGSNPSWTGFACLLSAANAGWTFGDVEHAAKSAPGMEHYRTKNNGRGSRHSRSKGEARARLERQWAKALQFAAVQRPLPASREPADLTELNALVTDVDVLLSRLAASPGRWGRTEKAISQRTILLSLAYLTLQTGKRVVAASTRDLALMGGLGRTTAADALTALARDGFIERVTPSDDGNAAEWRLLREFSTTPGTVRPQPLNNPRPPSELFNLRASLVTALENQLTDQRHDLFTRAGLGHLAGKVYALLRQIPALTVETAARLLGVSTRHTATILSRLRRHKLIVKHPEGWARSKRDLRDHAAVSEGVSGTLADRAERYRAEREVWAWWHAEIDRMTTAPRARTRRLHVTSRTLEFTDGRPGERSWPLYPRDSEGRGDHRMARYWAVNGMLAPGSLWWSSAA
;
A
#
# COMPACT_ATOMS: atom_id res chain seq x y z
N MET A 1 -33.88 25.12 -27.05
CA MET A 1 -34.48 24.69 -25.76
C MET A 1 -33.64 25.30 -24.66
N SER A 2 -34.21 26.17 -23.83
CA SER A 2 -33.49 26.84 -22.75
C SER A 2 -33.00 25.78 -21.77
N SER A 3 -31.68 25.60 -21.62
CA SER A 3 -31.12 24.79 -20.53
C SER A 3 -31.67 25.35 -19.23
N LYS A 4 -32.33 24.51 -18.44
CA LYS A 4 -32.85 24.93 -17.15
C LYS A 4 -31.65 25.34 -16.29
N GLU A 5 -31.52 26.62 -15.96
CA GLU A 5 -30.45 27.07 -15.06
C GLU A 5 -30.75 26.57 -13.64
N TRP A 6 -30.07 25.49 -13.25
CA TRP A 6 -30.19 24.95 -11.90
C TRP A 6 -29.45 25.85 -10.91
N THR A 7 -30.15 26.31 -9.87
CA THR A 7 -29.45 26.76 -8.66
C THR A 7 -29.06 25.55 -7.81
N ALA A 8 -28.03 25.71 -6.97
CA ALA A 8 -27.59 24.65 -6.06
C ALA A 8 -28.72 24.14 -5.16
N TRP A 9 -29.59 25.04 -4.69
CA TRP A 9 -30.69 24.68 -3.82
C TRP A 9 -31.83 24.01 -4.58
N ASP A 10 -32.18 24.47 -5.78
CA ASP A 10 -33.23 23.85 -6.60
C ASP A 10 -32.86 22.42 -6.99
N LEU A 11 -31.59 22.21 -7.36
CA LEU A 11 -31.07 20.87 -7.62
C LEU A 11 -31.14 20.00 -6.35
N THR A 12 -30.65 20.51 -5.21
CA THR A 12 -30.70 19.78 -3.93
C THR A 12 -32.12 19.35 -3.58
N ARG A 13 -33.11 20.25 -3.73
CA ARG A 13 -34.52 19.96 -3.47
C ARG A 13 -35.07 18.85 -4.35
N ARG A 14 -34.55 18.70 -5.57
CA ARG A 14 -35.01 17.70 -6.53
C ARG A 14 -34.39 16.32 -6.27
N ILE A 15 -33.13 16.27 -5.84
CA ILE A 15 -32.37 15.01 -5.75
C ILE A 15 -32.16 14.52 -4.31
N SER A 16 -32.46 15.33 -3.28
CA SER A 16 -32.23 14.93 -1.89
C SER A 16 -33.12 13.73 -1.51
N PRO A 17 -32.54 12.62 -1.00
CA PRO A 17 -33.30 11.43 -0.60
C PRO A 17 -34.10 11.60 0.70
N ARG A 18 -33.90 12.72 1.43
CA ARG A 18 -34.52 12.99 2.72
C ARG A 18 -35.12 14.38 2.74
N GLU A 19 -36.08 14.60 3.62
CA GLU A 19 -36.67 15.93 3.84
C GLU A 19 -35.73 16.91 4.54
N GLN A 20 -34.51 16.50 4.90
CA GLN A 20 -33.55 17.32 5.63
C GLN A 20 -32.14 17.16 5.06
N VAL A 21 -31.40 18.28 5.04
CA VAL A 21 -29.96 18.31 4.76
C VAL A 21 -29.19 18.67 6.02
N ARG A 22 -27.93 18.27 6.07
CA ARG A 22 -27.03 18.63 7.17
C ARG A 22 -26.36 19.95 6.82
N VAL A 23 -26.33 20.89 7.76
CA VAL A 23 -25.77 22.23 7.56
C VAL A 23 -24.63 22.48 8.52
N MET A 24 -23.65 23.26 8.05
CA MET A 24 -22.57 23.73 8.90
C MET A 24 -23.10 24.70 9.95
N LYS A 25 -22.46 24.73 11.12
CA LYS A 25 -22.73 25.71 12.15
C LYS A 25 -21.59 26.72 12.19
N ARG A 26 -21.91 28.01 12.17
CA ARG A 26 -20.93 29.07 12.42
C ARG A 26 -20.42 28.97 13.85
N ASP A 27 -19.13 29.20 14.05
CA ASP A 27 -18.56 29.30 15.39
C ASP A 27 -19.02 30.58 16.12
N ALA A 28 -18.56 30.76 17.35
CA ALA A 28 -18.89 31.94 18.15
C ALA A 28 -18.48 33.28 17.51
N TYR A 29 -17.59 33.26 16.51
CA TYR A 29 -17.11 34.41 15.77
C TYR A 29 -17.72 34.53 14.37
N GLY A 30 -18.73 33.72 14.04
CA GLY A 30 -19.41 33.74 12.75
C GLY A 30 -18.66 33.03 11.61
N ARG A 31 -17.54 32.36 11.89
CA ARG A 31 -16.68 31.70 10.90
C ARG A 31 -17.10 30.24 10.67
N LEU A 32 -16.69 29.69 9.53
CA LEU A 32 -16.96 28.32 9.10
C LEU A 32 -15.63 27.56 8.94
N ASP A 33 -14.90 27.36 10.04
CA ASP A 33 -13.52 26.88 9.97
C ASP A 33 -13.42 25.34 10.00
N GLU A 34 -14.38 24.63 10.61
CA GLU A 34 -14.43 23.16 10.70
C GLU A 34 -15.33 22.55 9.63
N ASN A 35 -14.91 21.45 8.98
CA ASN A 35 -15.75 20.71 8.03
C ASN A 35 -16.80 19.81 8.73
N SER A 36 -17.59 20.40 9.62
CA SER A 36 -18.58 19.72 10.44
C SER A 36 -19.99 20.17 10.08
N TYR A 37 -20.92 19.21 10.03
CA TYR A 37 -22.34 19.45 9.73
C TYR A 37 -23.20 18.92 10.89
N PRO A 38 -23.20 19.62 12.05
CA PRO A 38 -23.85 19.16 13.27
C PRO A 38 -25.35 19.48 13.29
N SER A 39 -25.83 20.39 12.44
CA SER A 39 -27.21 20.87 12.42
C SER A 39 -27.95 20.35 11.20
N VAL A 40 -29.28 20.40 11.24
CA VAL A 40 -30.16 20.00 10.15
C VAL A 40 -30.98 21.18 9.65
N HIS A 41 -31.30 21.21 8.36
CA HIS A 41 -32.18 22.18 7.72
C HIS A 41 -33.18 21.45 6.84
N ARG A 42 -34.46 21.82 6.94
CA ARG A 42 -35.52 21.16 6.17
C ARG A 42 -35.45 21.55 4.71
N VAL A 43 -35.53 20.58 3.83
CA VAL A 43 -35.64 20.79 2.38
C VAL A 43 -36.98 21.47 2.11
N GLY A 44 -36.92 22.69 1.60
CA GLY A 44 -38.08 23.57 1.44
C GLY A 44 -37.75 24.72 0.48
N PRO A 45 -38.61 25.74 0.37
CA PRO A 45 -38.42 26.82 -0.60
C PRO A 45 -37.18 27.69 -0.35
N HIS A 46 -36.72 27.79 0.90
CA HIS A 46 -35.60 28.65 1.27
C HIS A 46 -34.31 27.86 1.51
N SER A 47 -33.21 28.35 0.93
CA SER A 47 -31.89 27.75 1.09
C SER A 47 -31.27 28.05 2.47
N PRO A 48 -30.39 27.17 2.97
CA PRO A 48 -29.57 27.47 4.15
C PRO A 48 -28.61 28.64 3.88
N THR A 49 -28.28 29.39 4.94
CA THR A 49 -27.31 30.50 4.89
C THR A 49 -25.85 30.06 5.08
N THR A 50 -25.61 28.75 5.20
CA THR A 50 -24.30 28.12 5.36
C THR A 50 -24.21 26.89 4.45
N PRO A 51 -22.99 26.40 4.13
CA PRO A 51 -22.83 25.20 3.33
C PRO A 51 -23.60 24.00 3.89
N TRP A 52 -24.11 23.16 2.98
CA TRP A 52 -24.92 21.99 3.32
C TRP A 52 -24.44 20.74 2.60
N ALA A 53 -24.63 19.60 3.24
CA ALA A 53 -24.46 18.28 2.66
C ALA A 53 -25.78 17.51 2.71
N MET A 54 -26.14 16.83 1.64
CA MET A 54 -27.33 15.98 1.59
C MET A 54 -26.95 14.52 1.84
N ASN A 55 -27.82 13.78 2.50
CA ASN A 55 -27.64 12.34 2.64
C ASN A 55 -27.71 11.64 1.28
N LEU A 56 -26.96 10.54 1.13
CA LEU A 56 -26.94 9.73 -0.09
C LEU A 56 -28.03 8.66 -0.11
N ALA A 57 -28.47 8.23 1.08
CA ALA A 57 -29.53 7.25 1.28
C ALA A 57 -30.78 7.84 1.91
N ASP A 58 -31.93 7.25 1.60
CA ASP A 58 -33.23 7.59 2.18
C ASP A 58 -33.32 7.16 3.66
N GLU A 59 -34.47 7.39 4.30
CA GLU A 59 -34.70 7.03 5.71
C GLU A 59 -34.74 5.51 5.93
N ARG A 60 -35.03 4.73 4.89
CA ARG A 60 -35.04 3.26 4.92
C ARG A 60 -33.63 2.68 4.72
N GLY A 61 -32.63 3.52 4.46
CA GLY A 61 -31.24 3.12 4.26
C GLY A 61 -30.91 2.69 2.82
N PHE A 62 -31.79 2.97 1.85
CA PHE A 62 -31.51 2.72 0.43
C PHE A 62 -30.82 3.94 -0.19
N PHE A 63 -29.66 3.73 -0.80
CA PHE A 63 -28.94 4.76 -1.53
C PHE A 63 -29.75 5.16 -2.76
N ARG A 64 -30.06 6.45 -2.90
CA ARG A 64 -30.75 7.02 -4.07
C ARG A 64 -29.81 7.82 -4.95
N VAL A 65 -28.75 8.37 -4.35
CA VAL A 65 -27.74 9.16 -5.01
C VAL A 65 -26.37 8.64 -4.59
N LEU A 66 -25.46 8.51 -5.55
CA LEU A 66 -24.07 8.11 -5.34
C LEU A 66 -23.18 9.33 -5.54
N CYS A 67 -22.14 9.41 -4.71
CA CYS A 67 -21.06 10.39 -4.84
C CYS A 67 -19.73 9.66 -4.66
N PHE A 68 -18.93 9.58 -5.72
CA PHE A 68 -17.54 9.14 -5.65
C PHE A 68 -16.65 10.36 -5.44
N ASP A 69 -16.04 10.47 -4.27
CA ASP A 69 -15.22 11.63 -3.88
C ASP A 69 -13.73 11.33 -4.06
N PHE A 70 -13.13 11.95 -5.08
CA PHE A 70 -11.70 11.88 -5.36
C PHE A 70 -11.01 13.14 -4.85
N ASP A 71 -10.15 12.97 -3.86
CA ASP A 71 -9.45 14.09 -3.26
C ASP A 71 -7.95 13.84 -3.16
N GLY A 72 -7.18 14.83 -3.59
CA GLY A 72 -5.73 14.81 -3.58
C GLY A 72 -5.14 15.32 -2.29
N LYS A 73 -5.67 14.93 -1.13
CA LYS A 73 -5.26 15.51 0.15
C LYS A 73 -4.39 14.57 0.97
N ILE A 74 -3.32 15.14 1.55
CA ILE A 74 -2.61 14.52 2.67
C ILE A 74 -2.89 15.39 3.89
N LYS A 75 -3.59 14.82 4.88
CA LYS A 75 -3.82 15.47 6.19
C LYS A 75 -4.52 16.84 6.06
N GLY A 76 -5.53 16.91 5.19
CA GLY A 76 -6.38 18.09 5.03
C GLY A 76 -5.83 19.16 4.08
N GLU A 77 -4.64 19.00 3.52
CA GLU A 77 -4.07 19.90 2.52
C GLU A 77 -3.87 19.25 1.16
N VAL A 78 -4.00 20.06 0.11
CA VAL A 78 -3.81 19.63 -1.29
C VAL A 78 -2.36 19.25 -1.52
N ASP A 79 -2.13 17.99 -1.85
CA ASP A 79 -0.89 17.52 -2.42
C ASP A 79 -1.03 17.52 -3.94
N VAL A 80 -0.12 18.21 -4.63
CA VAL A 80 -0.22 18.41 -6.09
C VAL A 80 -0.16 17.09 -6.85
N ASP A 81 0.70 16.16 -6.42
CA ASP A 81 0.89 14.88 -7.10
C ASP A 81 -0.33 13.96 -6.89
N LEU A 82 -0.89 13.94 -5.68
CA LEU A 82 -2.11 13.19 -5.37
C LEU A 82 -3.36 13.83 -5.96
N MET A 83 -3.41 15.16 -6.08
CA MET A 83 -4.53 15.84 -6.73
C MET A 83 -4.54 15.52 -8.22
N GLU A 84 -3.37 15.51 -8.86
CA GLU A 84 -3.25 15.01 -10.23
C GLU A 84 -3.64 13.53 -10.33
N GLN A 85 -3.24 12.68 -9.37
CA GLN A 85 -3.69 11.29 -9.31
C GLN A 85 -5.22 11.18 -9.14
N ALA A 86 -5.82 11.98 -8.29
CA ALA A 86 -7.26 12.02 -8.05
C ALA A 86 -8.02 12.44 -9.32
N HIS A 87 -7.47 13.37 -10.08
CA HIS A 87 -8.02 13.75 -11.39
C HIS A 87 -7.94 12.59 -12.39
N ASP A 88 -6.78 11.94 -12.51
CA ASP A 88 -6.58 10.81 -13.41
C ASP A 88 -7.46 9.59 -13.01
N GLU A 89 -7.63 9.32 -11.72
CA GLU A 89 -8.50 8.25 -11.20
C GLU A 89 -9.99 8.57 -11.40
N CYS A 90 -10.41 9.82 -11.19
CA CYS A 90 -11.75 10.29 -11.52
C CYS A 90 -12.05 10.12 -13.02
N ASP A 91 -11.12 10.52 -13.90
CA ASP A 91 -11.26 10.37 -15.35
C ASP A 91 -11.25 8.91 -15.79
N ALA A 92 -10.57 8.03 -15.04
CA ALA A 92 -10.60 6.59 -15.26
C ALA A 92 -11.97 5.99 -14.90
N LEU A 93 -12.56 6.37 -13.76
CA LEU A 93 -13.91 5.92 -13.39
C LEU A 93 -14.97 6.47 -14.36
N SER A 94 -14.88 7.75 -14.73
CA SER A 94 -15.79 8.37 -15.71
C SER A 94 -15.80 7.62 -17.04
N ARG A 95 -14.64 7.21 -17.57
CA ARG A 95 -14.57 6.37 -18.78
C ARG A 95 -15.17 4.98 -18.62
N VAL A 96 -15.14 4.39 -17.43
CA VAL A 96 -15.83 3.12 -17.16
C VAL A 96 -17.34 3.33 -17.21
N LEU A 97 -17.83 4.40 -16.59
CA LEU A 97 -19.24 4.78 -16.61
C LEU A 97 -19.73 5.05 -18.04
N ASP A 98 -18.96 5.79 -18.85
CA ASP A 98 -19.25 6.01 -20.27
C ASP A 98 -19.35 4.70 -21.06
N SER A 99 -18.42 3.76 -20.82
CA SER A 99 -18.42 2.46 -21.50
C SER A 99 -19.63 1.58 -21.16
N LEU A 100 -20.28 1.87 -20.03
CA LEU A 100 -21.50 1.21 -19.57
C LEU A 100 -22.75 2.05 -19.85
N SER A 101 -22.61 3.20 -20.53
CA SER A 101 -23.70 4.16 -20.76
C SER A 101 -24.40 4.63 -19.48
N ILE A 102 -23.66 4.69 -18.36
CA ILE A 102 -24.19 5.19 -17.09
C ILE A 102 -24.07 6.70 -17.06
N ALA A 103 -25.22 7.37 -17.09
CA ALA A 103 -25.31 8.82 -16.97
C ALA A 103 -24.70 9.28 -15.63
N HIS A 104 -23.78 10.24 -15.70
CA HIS A 104 -23.08 10.75 -14.54
C HIS A 104 -22.67 12.21 -14.74
N VAL A 105 -22.49 12.93 -13.63
CA VAL A 105 -22.01 14.31 -13.63
C VAL A 105 -20.72 14.39 -12.84
N VAL A 106 -19.69 14.99 -13.43
CA VAL A 106 -18.42 15.22 -12.76
C VAL A 106 -18.33 16.68 -12.36
N CYS A 107 -18.07 16.92 -11.08
CA CYS A 107 -17.96 18.26 -10.52
C CYS A 107 -16.60 18.45 -9.86
N GLN A 108 -16.04 19.65 -9.98
CA GLN A 108 -15.04 20.10 -9.03
C GLN A 108 -15.75 20.42 -7.71
N SER A 109 -15.32 19.81 -6.61
CA SER A 109 -16.03 19.87 -5.32
C SER A 109 -15.80 21.16 -4.54
N SER A 110 -14.69 21.86 -4.82
CA SER A 110 -14.27 23.07 -4.11
C SER A 110 -13.15 23.81 -4.86
N GLY A 111 -12.79 25.00 -4.39
CA GLY A 111 -11.62 25.75 -4.86
C GLY A 111 -10.29 25.02 -4.72
N THR A 112 -10.23 23.95 -3.93
CA THR A 112 -9.01 23.13 -3.76
C THR A 112 -8.80 22.11 -4.87
N GLY A 113 -9.79 21.90 -5.75
CA GLY A 113 -9.65 21.08 -6.96
C GLY A 113 -10.05 19.61 -6.86
N GLY A 114 -10.55 19.12 -5.72
CA GLY A 114 -11.09 17.75 -5.60
C GLY A 114 -12.27 17.51 -6.56
N ARG A 115 -12.57 16.25 -6.89
CA ARG A 115 -13.61 15.89 -7.86
C ARG A 115 -14.65 14.94 -7.30
N HIS A 116 -15.91 15.20 -7.60
CA HIS A 116 -17.01 14.31 -7.31
C HIS A 116 -17.60 13.76 -8.61
N ILE A 117 -17.91 12.47 -8.64
CA ILE A 117 -18.80 11.88 -9.66
C ILE A 117 -20.15 11.58 -9.02
N TRP A 118 -21.21 12.15 -9.60
CA TRP A 118 -22.60 12.01 -9.15
C TRP A 118 -23.41 11.12 -10.08
N ILE A 119 -24.19 10.22 -9.48
CA ILE A 119 -25.11 9.31 -10.17
C ILE A 119 -26.40 9.21 -9.36
N THR A 120 -27.56 9.16 -10.00
CA THR A 120 -28.86 8.96 -9.34
C THR A 120 -29.51 7.66 -9.79
N LEU A 121 -30.08 6.93 -8.84
CA LEU A 121 -30.66 5.60 -9.07
C LEU A 121 -32.18 5.64 -9.17
N ARG A 122 -32.74 4.87 -10.09
CA ARG A 122 -34.18 4.74 -10.28
C ARG A 122 -34.87 4.14 -9.06
N ASP A 123 -34.43 2.95 -8.65
CA ASP A 123 -35.11 2.15 -7.62
C ASP A 123 -34.41 2.18 -6.25
N GLY A 124 -33.20 2.74 -6.20
CA GLY A 124 -32.34 2.82 -5.02
C GLY A 124 -31.65 1.49 -4.67
N ALA A 125 -30.44 1.57 -4.09
CA ALA A 125 -29.60 0.40 -3.80
C ALA A 125 -29.48 0.12 -2.30
N ALA A 126 -29.55 -1.15 -1.91
CA ALA A 126 -29.31 -1.58 -0.53
C ALA A 126 -27.83 -1.38 -0.13
N ALA A 127 -27.59 -1.23 1.17
CA ALA A 127 -26.25 -0.97 1.71
C ALA A 127 -25.23 -2.07 1.36
N GLU A 128 -25.64 -3.33 1.34
CA GLU A 128 -24.77 -4.47 0.97
C GLU A 128 -24.23 -4.34 -0.46
N ARG A 129 -25.11 -4.01 -1.42
CA ARG A 129 -24.73 -3.77 -2.81
C ARG A 129 -23.77 -2.59 -2.94
N MET A 130 -24.01 -1.53 -2.16
CA MET A 130 -23.14 -0.35 -2.14
C MET A 130 -21.77 -0.62 -1.52
N ILE A 131 -21.68 -1.49 -0.51
CA ILE A 131 -20.40 -1.93 0.07
C ILE A 131 -19.59 -2.69 -0.98
N ALA A 132 -20.21 -3.58 -1.75
CA ALA A 132 -19.54 -4.31 -2.83
C ALA A 132 -19.01 -3.36 -3.92
N LEU A 133 -19.86 -2.46 -4.43
CA LEU A 133 -19.47 -1.48 -5.46
C LEU A 133 -18.36 -0.54 -4.97
N SER A 134 -18.51 0.01 -3.76
CA SER A 134 -17.55 0.97 -3.22
C SER A 134 -16.21 0.32 -2.88
N GLY A 135 -16.22 -0.94 -2.42
CA GLY A 135 -15.02 -1.76 -2.24
C GLY A 135 -14.31 -2.04 -3.56
N ALA A 136 -15.04 -2.40 -4.61
CA ALA A 136 -14.48 -2.60 -5.96
C ALA A 136 -13.88 -1.31 -6.52
N ALA A 137 -14.54 -0.17 -6.35
CA ALA A 137 -14.02 1.13 -6.74
C ALA A 137 -12.74 1.50 -5.95
N HIS A 138 -12.75 1.34 -4.63
CA HIS A 138 -11.59 1.65 -3.78
C HIS A 138 -10.38 0.75 -4.07
N ALA A 139 -10.61 -0.51 -4.47
CA ALA A 139 -9.53 -1.40 -4.91
C ALA A 139 -8.81 -0.89 -6.17
N ASN A 140 -9.50 -0.13 -7.03
CA ASN A 140 -8.94 0.43 -8.26
C ASN A 140 -8.35 1.84 -8.08
N PHE A 141 -8.87 2.62 -7.12
CA PHE A 141 -8.58 4.04 -7.01
C PHE A 141 -8.16 4.42 -5.58
N GLY A 142 -6.89 4.76 -5.42
CA GLY A 142 -6.29 5.01 -4.10
C GLY A 142 -6.67 6.35 -3.46
N THR A 143 -7.14 7.31 -4.27
CA THR A 143 -7.55 8.65 -3.81
C THR A 143 -9.06 8.77 -3.56
N LEU A 144 -9.81 7.70 -3.85
CA LEU A 144 -11.26 7.64 -3.63
C LEU A 144 -11.57 7.49 -2.14
N ASP A 145 -12.23 8.50 -1.55
CA ASP A 145 -12.93 8.35 -0.28
C ASP A 145 -14.28 7.67 -0.55
N HIS A 146 -14.35 6.40 -0.15
CA HIS A 146 -15.53 5.57 -0.30
C HIS A 146 -16.34 5.44 1.01
N GLY A 147 -15.91 6.11 2.09
CA GLY A 147 -16.53 5.99 3.41
C GLY A 147 -18.00 6.42 3.44
N MET A 148 -18.36 7.44 2.67
CA MET A 148 -19.75 7.91 2.57
C MET A 148 -20.68 6.92 1.87
N LEU A 149 -20.16 6.09 0.95
CA LEU A 149 -20.91 5.05 0.24
C LEU A 149 -21.13 3.80 1.11
N ASN A 150 -20.38 3.65 2.20
CA ASN A 150 -20.49 2.54 3.14
C ASN A 150 -21.43 2.82 4.32
N ASN A 151 -22.00 4.02 4.43
CA ASN A 151 -22.75 4.43 5.61
C ASN A 151 -24.14 4.98 5.23
N PRO A 152 -25.18 4.13 5.14
CA PRO A 152 -26.53 4.56 4.77
C PRO A 152 -27.15 5.54 5.78
N ARG A 153 -26.71 5.51 7.05
CA ARG A 153 -27.29 6.37 8.10
C ARG A 153 -26.81 7.82 7.98
N THR A 154 -25.52 8.01 7.76
CA THR A 154 -24.86 9.34 7.87
C THR A 154 -24.01 9.75 6.68
N GLY A 155 -23.81 8.86 5.70
CA GLY A 155 -23.16 9.15 4.44
C GLY A 155 -23.86 10.33 3.76
N ALA A 156 -23.09 11.38 3.51
CA ALA A 156 -23.59 12.64 2.98
C ALA A 156 -22.49 13.33 2.19
N ALA A 157 -22.87 14.01 1.13
CA ALA A 157 -21.98 14.79 0.30
C ALA A 157 -22.64 16.11 -0.12
N ARG A 158 -21.82 17.08 -0.48
CA ARG A 158 -22.25 18.40 -0.94
C ARG A 158 -22.65 18.31 -2.41
N PRO A 159 -23.94 18.52 -2.77
CA PRO A 159 -24.42 18.31 -4.13
C PRO A 159 -23.74 19.27 -5.14
N PRO A 160 -23.86 19.02 -6.45
CA PRO A 160 -23.35 19.94 -7.47
C PRO A 160 -23.82 21.38 -7.23
N LEU A 161 -22.97 22.34 -7.59
CA LEU A 161 -23.19 23.79 -7.43
C LEU A 161 -23.22 24.30 -5.98
N SER A 162 -23.23 23.43 -4.97
CA SER A 162 -23.35 23.85 -3.57
C SER A 162 -22.14 24.65 -3.08
N PRO A 163 -22.35 25.60 -2.15
CA PRO A 163 -21.29 26.44 -1.61
C PRO A 163 -20.37 25.65 -0.68
N HIS A 164 -19.14 26.14 -0.57
CA HIS A 164 -18.07 25.63 0.25
C HIS A 164 -17.73 26.62 1.38
N ARG A 165 -17.10 26.12 2.44
CA ARG A 165 -16.73 26.95 3.61
C ARG A 165 -15.71 28.05 3.31
N ASP A 166 -14.92 27.89 2.26
CA ASP A 166 -13.91 28.85 1.81
C ASP A 166 -14.49 29.91 0.86
N GLY A 167 -15.81 29.93 0.66
CA GLY A 167 -16.51 30.85 -0.23
C GLY A 167 -16.52 30.42 -1.70
N SER A 168 -15.84 29.33 -2.06
CA SER A 168 -15.99 28.71 -3.38
C SER A 168 -17.31 27.96 -3.48
N SER A 169 -17.69 27.55 -4.69
CA SER A 169 -18.82 26.64 -4.92
C SER A 169 -18.36 25.48 -5.80
N SER A 170 -19.06 24.36 -5.71
CA SER A 170 -18.84 23.25 -6.63
C SER A 170 -19.17 23.70 -8.06
N THR A 171 -18.37 23.28 -9.05
CA THR A 171 -18.59 23.62 -10.46
C THR A 171 -18.67 22.36 -11.30
N VAL A 172 -19.63 22.29 -12.22
CA VAL A 172 -19.76 21.17 -13.16
C VAL A 172 -18.58 21.22 -14.14
N LEU A 173 -17.89 20.10 -14.29
CA LEU A 173 -16.80 19.91 -15.27
C LEU A 173 -17.33 19.18 -16.51
N TRP A 174 -18.10 18.10 -16.30
CA TRP A 174 -18.67 17.25 -17.35
C TRP A 174 -20.04 16.70 -16.95
N GLY A 175 -20.84 16.32 -17.94
CA GLY A 175 -22.19 15.80 -17.76
C GLY A 175 -23.26 16.88 -17.66
N ASP A 176 -24.52 16.44 -17.67
CA ASP A 176 -25.70 17.30 -17.58
C ASP A 176 -26.39 17.12 -16.22
N LEU A 177 -26.69 18.22 -15.53
CA LEU A 177 -27.39 18.19 -14.25
C LEU A 177 -28.81 17.63 -14.37
N ASP A 178 -29.44 17.75 -15.53
CA ASP A 178 -30.76 17.15 -15.77
C ASP A 178 -30.73 15.62 -15.58
N ALA A 179 -29.61 14.97 -15.88
CA ALA A 179 -29.42 13.53 -15.68
C ALA A 179 -29.46 13.10 -14.21
N LEU A 180 -29.24 14.02 -13.26
CA LEU A 180 -29.40 13.74 -11.82
C LEU A 180 -30.85 13.87 -11.36
N THR A 181 -31.71 14.53 -12.14
CA THR A 181 -33.10 14.79 -11.77
C THR A 181 -34.09 13.82 -12.43
N ASP A 182 -33.62 13.11 -13.45
CA ASP A 182 -34.32 12.02 -14.13
C ASP A 182 -33.50 10.71 -13.98
N PRO A 183 -33.67 9.98 -12.86
CA PRO A 183 -32.80 8.86 -12.53
C PRO A 183 -33.03 7.66 -13.48
N ALA A 184 -32.13 7.51 -14.44
CA ALA A 184 -32.16 6.42 -15.41
C ALA A 184 -31.42 5.15 -14.95
N THR A 185 -30.39 5.29 -14.10
CA THR A 185 -29.50 4.19 -13.68
C THR A 185 -30.23 3.15 -12.84
N THR A 186 -30.10 1.89 -13.23
CA THR A 186 -30.73 0.72 -12.62
C THR A 186 -29.76 -0.03 -11.70
N LEU A 187 -30.27 -1.03 -10.99
CA LEU A 187 -29.43 -1.92 -10.18
C LEU A 187 -28.52 -2.81 -11.04
N ASP A 188 -28.99 -3.21 -12.23
CA ASP A 188 -28.21 -4.02 -13.17
C ASP A 188 -26.99 -3.22 -13.69
N ASP A 189 -27.14 -1.91 -13.89
CA ASP A 189 -26.04 -1.02 -14.24
C ASP A 189 -24.96 -0.97 -13.14
N LEU A 190 -25.38 -0.95 -11.87
CA LEU A 190 -24.44 -0.99 -10.74
C LEU A 190 -23.71 -2.32 -10.63
N ASP A 191 -24.39 -3.42 -10.95
CA ASP A 191 -23.78 -4.75 -10.97
C ASP A 191 -22.79 -4.86 -12.13
N ALA A 192 -23.15 -4.35 -13.31
CA ALA A 192 -22.24 -4.25 -14.45
C ALA A 192 -21.01 -3.40 -14.13
N LEU A 193 -21.20 -2.26 -13.45
CA LEU A 193 -20.10 -1.41 -12.98
C LEU A 193 -19.20 -2.14 -11.98
N THR A 194 -19.79 -2.82 -11.00
CA THR A 194 -19.03 -3.60 -10.00
C THR A 194 -18.19 -4.68 -10.69
N VAL A 195 -18.78 -5.44 -11.62
CA VAL A 195 -18.08 -6.47 -12.41
C VAL A 195 -16.97 -5.85 -13.26
N ALA A 196 -17.20 -4.69 -13.89
CA ALA A 196 -16.19 -4.01 -14.69
C ALA A 196 -15.00 -3.54 -13.84
N LEU A 197 -15.25 -3.04 -12.64
CA LEU A 197 -14.21 -2.63 -11.69
C LEU A 197 -13.46 -3.83 -11.10
N ASP A 198 -14.15 -4.92 -10.78
CA ASP A 198 -13.52 -6.15 -10.30
C ASP A 198 -12.57 -6.78 -11.32
N LYS A 199 -12.89 -6.68 -12.62
CA LYS A 199 -12.01 -7.14 -13.71
C LYS A 199 -10.76 -6.26 -13.86
N ARG A 200 -10.83 -4.99 -13.48
CA ARG A 200 -9.75 -4.00 -13.64
C ARG A 200 -8.87 -3.86 -12.40
N LYS A 201 -9.28 -4.44 -11.27
CA LYS A 201 -8.57 -4.26 -10.00
C LYS A 201 -7.11 -4.69 -10.14
N PRO A 202 -6.17 -3.92 -9.56
CA PRO A 202 -4.78 -4.29 -9.52
C PRO A 202 -4.63 -5.71 -8.94
N ALA A 203 -3.81 -6.53 -9.58
CA ALA A 203 -3.46 -7.81 -8.99
C ALA A 203 -2.75 -7.57 -7.65
N LEU A 204 -3.00 -8.44 -6.66
CA LEU A 204 -2.35 -8.39 -5.35
C LEU A 204 -0.80 -8.43 -5.43
N ARG A 205 -0.26 -8.93 -6.55
CA ARG A 205 1.16 -8.91 -6.86
C ARG A 205 1.37 -8.14 -8.14
N ALA A 206 2.36 -7.26 -8.13
CA ALA A 206 2.74 -6.49 -9.32
C ALA A 206 3.12 -7.38 -10.53
N ALA A 207 3.60 -8.61 -10.28
CA ALA A 207 3.98 -9.55 -11.34
C ALA A 207 2.78 -10.19 -12.07
N ASP A 208 1.60 -10.18 -11.46
CA ASP A 208 0.38 -10.78 -11.99
C ASP A 208 -0.54 -9.72 -12.61
N SER A 209 -0.11 -8.46 -12.59
CA SER A 209 -0.93 -7.36 -13.04
C SER A 209 -0.94 -7.27 -14.57
N ALA A 210 -2.14 -7.15 -15.13
CA ALA A 210 -2.33 -6.96 -16.55
C ALA A 210 -2.11 -5.49 -16.95
N PRO A 211 -1.64 -5.21 -18.18
CA PRO A 211 -1.58 -3.85 -18.70
C PRO A 211 -2.99 -3.25 -18.79
N ALA A 212 -3.14 -1.99 -18.38
CA ALA A 212 -4.44 -1.29 -18.33
C ALA A 212 -4.95 -0.82 -19.71
N GLY A 213 -4.41 -1.34 -20.81
CA GLY A 213 -4.69 -0.90 -22.17
C GLY A 213 -3.87 -1.67 -23.24
N PRO A 214 -3.97 -1.27 -24.51
CA PRO A 214 -3.24 -1.90 -25.60
C PRO A 214 -1.72 -1.75 -25.41
N VAL A 215 -0.98 -2.76 -25.86
CA VAL A 215 0.47 -2.85 -25.69
C VAL A 215 1.15 -2.67 -27.05
N ASN A 216 2.20 -1.87 -27.11
CA ASN A 216 3.02 -1.72 -28.30
C ASN A 216 3.95 -2.94 -28.45
N GLU A 217 3.61 -3.85 -29.37
CA GLU A 217 4.36 -5.08 -29.63
C GLU A 217 5.80 -4.85 -30.12
N HIS A 218 6.12 -3.65 -30.62
CA HIS A 218 7.46 -3.30 -31.06
C HIS A 218 8.32 -2.68 -29.95
N HIS A 219 7.73 -2.29 -28.82
CA HIS A 219 8.51 -1.76 -27.70
C HIS A 219 9.34 -2.86 -27.04
N ARG A 220 10.61 -2.55 -26.75
CA ARG A 220 11.52 -3.41 -26.01
C ARG A 220 12.09 -2.60 -24.84
N ALA A 221 11.99 -3.13 -23.64
CA ALA A 221 12.65 -2.55 -22.48
C ALA A 221 14.17 -2.63 -22.69
N HIS A 222 14.87 -1.52 -22.40
CA HIS A 222 16.32 -1.44 -22.60
C HIS A 222 17.12 -2.35 -21.64
N ARG A 223 16.49 -2.84 -20.58
CA ARG A 223 17.00 -3.89 -19.68
C ARG A 223 15.92 -4.94 -19.44
N ALA A 224 16.34 -6.10 -18.93
CA ALA A 224 15.43 -7.19 -18.59
C ALA A 224 14.44 -6.78 -17.50
N LEU A 225 13.17 -7.14 -17.70
CA LEU A 225 12.05 -7.02 -16.76
C LEU A 225 11.25 -8.33 -16.75
N SER A 226 10.37 -8.48 -15.76
CA SER A 226 9.37 -9.54 -15.80
C SER A 226 8.44 -9.37 -17.02
N ARG A 227 7.70 -10.43 -17.37
CA ARG A 227 6.69 -10.39 -18.45
C ARG A 227 5.67 -9.27 -18.22
N ALA A 228 5.13 -9.16 -17.01
CA ALA A 228 4.22 -8.07 -16.63
C ALA A 228 4.90 -6.70 -16.68
N GLY A 229 6.14 -6.58 -16.21
CA GLY A 229 6.92 -5.35 -16.30
C GLY A 229 7.10 -4.84 -17.72
N THR A 230 7.47 -5.75 -18.62
CA THR A 230 7.60 -5.47 -20.05
C THR A 230 6.27 -5.03 -20.66
N ALA A 231 5.17 -5.70 -20.31
CA ALA A 231 3.83 -5.34 -20.77
C ALA A 231 3.40 -3.94 -20.29
N HIS A 232 3.64 -3.63 -19.01
CA HIS A 232 3.38 -2.29 -18.47
C HIS A 232 4.21 -1.22 -19.18
N MET A 233 5.51 -1.43 -19.36
CA MET A 233 6.40 -0.48 -20.07
C MET A 233 5.95 -0.23 -21.51
N ALA A 234 5.38 -1.25 -22.16
CA ALA A 234 4.88 -1.16 -23.53
C ALA A 234 3.43 -0.67 -23.63
N THR A 235 2.72 -0.37 -22.53
CA THR A 235 1.31 0.04 -22.58
C THR A 235 1.16 1.41 -23.25
N VAL A 236 0.46 1.48 -24.39
CA VAL A 236 0.35 2.69 -25.20
C VAL A 236 -0.31 3.81 -24.41
N GLY A 237 0.40 4.95 -24.27
CA GLY A 237 -0.07 6.13 -23.55
C GLY A 237 -0.33 5.91 -22.04
N GLY A 238 0.17 4.81 -21.46
CA GLY A 238 -0.16 4.41 -20.08
C GLY A 238 -1.55 3.79 -19.91
N GLY A 239 -2.28 3.52 -21.01
CA GLY A 239 -3.57 2.84 -21.01
C GLY A 239 -4.70 3.64 -20.36
N SER A 240 -5.65 2.93 -19.74
CA SER A 240 -6.81 3.55 -19.11
C SER A 240 -6.49 4.25 -17.78
N ASN A 241 -5.37 3.95 -17.12
CA ASN A 241 -4.90 4.69 -15.95
C ASN A 241 -3.38 4.96 -16.06
N PRO A 242 -2.98 6.07 -16.68
CA PRO A 242 -1.57 6.37 -16.91
C PRO A 242 -0.74 6.54 -15.63
N SER A 243 -1.33 7.11 -14.57
CA SER A 243 -0.63 7.33 -13.30
C SER A 243 -0.25 6.01 -12.63
N TRP A 244 -1.20 5.08 -12.56
CA TRP A 244 -1.01 3.75 -12.01
C TRP A 244 -0.07 2.90 -12.88
N THR A 245 -0.24 2.92 -14.21
CA THR A 245 0.62 2.17 -15.13
C THR A 245 2.07 2.65 -15.06
N GLY A 246 2.28 3.96 -14.98
CA GLY A 246 3.61 4.54 -14.77
C GLY A 246 4.25 4.07 -13.47
N PHE A 247 3.49 4.04 -12.37
CA PHE A 247 3.98 3.53 -11.09
C PHE A 247 4.28 2.01 -11.13
N ALA A 248 3.45 1.22 -11.81
CA ALA A 248 3.69 -0.23 -12.00
C ALA A 248 4.99 -0.49 -12.80
N CYS A 249 5.30 0.34 -13.80
CA CYS A 249 6.58 0.32 -14.51
C CYS A 249 7.76 0.52 -13.55
N LEU A 250 7.68 1.52 -12.67
CA LEU A 250 8.73 1.79 -11.67
C LEU A 250 8.88 0.65 -10.68
N LEU A 251 7.77 0.07 -10.21
CA LEU A 251 7.79 -1.04 -9.26
C LEU A 251 8.42 -2.29 -9.89
N SER A 252 8.14 -2.57 -11.17
CA SER A 252 8.79 -3.67 -11.88
C SER A 252 10.29 -3.43 -12.07
N ALA A 253 10.69 -2.22 -12.45
CA ALA A 253 12.10 -1.84 -12.56
C ALA A 253 12.85 -1.95 -11.22
N ALA A 254 12.21 -1.52 -10.12
CA ALA A 254 12.76 -1.65 -8.77
C ALA A 254 12.97 -3.11 -8.36
N ASN A 255 11.99 -3.98 -8.63
CA ASN A 255 12.10 -5.42 -8.37
C ASN A 255 13.15 -6.11 -9.27
N ALA A 256 13.39 -5.58 -10.48
CA ALA A 256 14.44 -6.03 -11.39
C ALA A 256 15.82 -5.46 -11.05
N GLY A 257 15.95 -4.65 -9.98
CA GLY A 257 17.23 -4.10 -9.53
C GLY A 257 17.78 -2.97 -10.42
N TRP A 258 16.93 -2.29 -11.18
CA TRP A 258 17.34 -1.15 -12.00
C TRP A 258 17.82 0.02 -11.14
N THR A 259 18.70 0.86 -11.72
CA THR A 259 19.13 2.12 -11.12
C THR A 259 18.22 3.27 -11.52
N PHE A 260 18.33 4.42 -10.83
CA PHE A 260 17.58 5.62 -11.23
C PHE A 260 17.95 6.09 -12.66
N GLY A 261 19.21 5.92 -13.09
CA GLY A 261 19.63 6.26 -14.45
C GLY A 261 18.96 5.39 -15.52
N ASP A 262 18.76 4.10 -15.24
CA ASP A 262 18.03 3.19 -16.14
C ASP A 262 16.56 3.61 -16.26
N VAL A 263 15.93 3.96 -15.14
CA VAL A 263 14.55 4.44 -15.10
C VAL A 263 14.38 5.77 -15.84
N GLU A 264 15.32 6.71 -15.67
CA GLU A 264 15.33 7.98 -16.40
C GLU A 264 15.51 7.77 -17.91
N HIS A 265 16.29 6.78 -18.32
CA HIS A 265 16.41 6.40 -19.72
C HIS A 265 15.08 5.85 -20.26
N ALA A 266 14.45 4.90 -19.56
CA ALA A 266 13.17 4.31 -19.96
C ALA A 266 12.06 5.36 -20.05
N ALA A 267 11.98 6.31 -19.10
CA ALA A 267 10.94 7.33 -19.07
C ALA A 267 10.88 8.21 -20.34
N LYS A 268 11.99 8.31 -21.09
CA LYS A 268 12.08 9.11 -22.32
C LYS A 268 11.26 8.53 -23.47
N SER A 269 11.16 7.20 -23.57
CA SER A 269 10.61 6.52 -24.76
C SER A 269 9.58 5.45 -24.43
N ALA A 270 9.53 4.93 -23.20
CA ALA A 270 8.59 3.88 -22.83
C ALA A 270 7.13 4.40 -22.90
N PRO A 271 6.25 3.74 -23.68
CA PRO A 271 4.85 4.12 -23.78
C PRO A 271 4.10 4.11 -22.43
N GLY A 272 4.39 3.12 -21.58
CA GLY A 272 3.77 2.99 -20.26
C GLY A 272 4.17 4.06 -19.27
N MET A 273 5.28 4.77 -19.53
CA MET A 273 5.81 5.86 -18.72
C MET A 273 5.37 7.24 -19.21
N GLU A 274 4.39 7.30 -20.13
CA GLU A 274 3.83 8.55 -20.66
C GLU A 274 3.40 9.52 -19.55
N HIS A 275 2.87 8.98 -18.44
CA HIS A 275 2.47 9.79 -17.30
C HIS A 275 3.62 10.56 -16.65
N TYR A 276 4.90 10.26 -16.87
CA TYR A 276 6.02 11.09 -16.40
C TYR A 276 6.41 12.19 -17.39
N ARG A 277 6.05 12.02 -18.67
CA ARG A 277 6.30 13.00 -19.74
C ARG A 277 5.16 14.00 -19.90
N THR A 278 3.92 13.61 -19.61
CA THR A 278 2.73 14.47 -19.81
C THR A 278 1.86 14.55 -18.57
N LYS A 279 1.18 15.69 -18.37
CA LYS A 279 0.16 15.92 -17.34
C LYS A 279 -1.21 16.22 -17.94
N ASN A 280 -2.26 15.89 -17.20
CA ASN A 280 -3.64 16.20 -17.57
C ASN A 280 -3.94 17.68 -17.28
N ASN A 281 -4.69 18.36 -18.16
CA ASN A 281 -5.12 19.75 -17.95
C ASN A 281 -6.49 19.88 -17.28
N GLY A 282 -7.11 18.77 -16.89
CA GLY A 282 -8.43 18.75 -16.29
C GLY A 282 -9.59 19.02 -17.25
N ARG A 283 -9.36 18.99 -18.56
CA ARG A 283 -10.37 19.01 -19.64
C ARG A 283 -10.24 17.82 -20.60
N GLY A 284 -9.58 16.75 -20.15
CA GLY A 284 -9.38 15.53 -20.93
C GLY A 284 -8.23 15.56 -21.94
N SER A 285 -7.43 16.64 -21.99
CA SER A 285 -6.24 16.70 -22.86
C SER A 285 -4.93 16.77 -22.07
N ARG A 286 -3.88 16.13 -22.60
CA ARG A 286 -2.58 15.99 -21.94
C ARG A 286 -1.54 16.94 -22.56
N HIS A 287 -0.75 17.59 -21.71
CA HIS A 287 0.30 18.53 -22.12
C HIS A 287 1.67 18.03 -21.63
N SER A 288 2.73 18.35 -22.40
CA SER A 288 4.10 17.97 -22.06
C SER A 288 4.58 18.68 -20.79
N ARG A 289 5.29 17.96 -19.91
CA ARG A 289 5.92 18.53 -18.71
C ARG A 289 7.28 19.14 -19.04
N SER A 290 7.68 20.13 -18.24
CA SER A 290 9.06 20.62 -18.29
C SER A 290 10.05 19.53 -17.85
N LYS A 291 11.30 19.60 -18.34
CA LYS A 291 12.34 18.62 -17.99
C LYS A 291 12.58 18.52 -16.47
N GLY A 292 12.58 19.67 -15.78
CA GLY A 292 12.77 19.72 -14.32
C GLY A 292 11.61 19.10 -13.54
N GLU A 293 10.37 19.39 -13.94
CA GLU A 293 9.15 18.85 -13.32
C GLU A 293 9.06 17.32 -13.50
N ALA A 294 9.34 16.83 -14.72
CA ALA A 294 9.35 15.40 -15.04
C ALA A 294 10.39 14.65 -14.19
N ARG A 295 11.61 15.18 -14.09
CA ARG A 295 12.68 14.57 -13.29
C ARG A 295 12.34 14.54 -11.80
N ALA A 296 11.91 15.67 -11.22
CA ALA A 296 11.59 15.74 -9.80
C ALA A 296 10.45 14.78 -9.41
N ARG A 297 9.44 14.62 -10.27
CA ARG A 297 8.36 13.65 -10.07
C ARG A 297 8.88 12.21 -10.17
N LEU A 298 9.71 11.93 -11.16
CA LEU A 298 10.30 10.60 -11.35
C LEU A 298 11.15 10.20 -10.14
N GLU A 299 11.98 11.10 -9.60
CA GLU A 299 12.78 10.85 -8.38
C GLU A 299 11.90 10.47 -7.18
N ARG A 300 10.82 11.23 -6.91
CA ARG A 300 9.89 10.94 -5.81
C ARG A 300 9.19 9.61 -5.97
N GLN A 301 8.65 9.34 -7.16
CA GLN A 301 7.91 8.09 -7.42
C GLN A 301 8.84 6.89 -7.46
N TRP A 302 10.09 7.06 -7.89
CA TRP A 302 11.13 6.03 -7.83
C TRP A 302 11.50 5.67 -6.39
N ALA A 303 11.71 6.68 -5.52
CA ALA A 303 11.96 6.44 -4.11
C ALA A 303 10.79 5.65 -3.45
N LYS A 304 9.55 6.00 -3.81
CA LYS A 304 8.36 5.25 -3.39
C LYS A 304 8.40 3.81 -3.91
N ALA A 305 8.65 3.60 -5.20
CA ALA A 305 8.71 2.26 -5.80
C ALA A 305 9.79 1.37 -5.15
N LEU A 306 10.97 1.91 -4.82
CA LEU A 306 12.02 1.19 -4.10
C LEU A 306 11.57 0.76 -2.69
N GLN A 307 10.83 1.61 -1.98
CA GLN A 307 10.28 1.26 -0.66
C GLN A 307 9.29 0.10 -0.75
N PHE A 308 8.41 0.11 -1.77
CA PHE A 308 7.46 -0.97 -2.06
C PHE A 308 8.17 -2.27 -2.45
N ALA A 309 9.11 -2.22 -3.40
CA ALA A 309 9.90 -3.38 -3.83
C ALA A 309 10.66 -4.05 -2.68
N ALA A 310 11.18 -3.25 -1.73
CA ALA A 310 11.89 -3.76 -0.57
C ALA A 310 10.99 -4.51 0.43
N VAL A 311 9.66 -4.36 0.37
CA VAL A 311 8.70 -5.18 1.14
C VAL A 311 8.27 -6.41 0.33
N GLN A 312 8.11 -6.23 -0.98
CA GLN A 312 7.54 -7.23 -1.89
C GLN A 312 8.56 -8.19 -2.54
N ARG A 313 9.83 -8.21 -2.07
CA ARG A 313 10.92 -9.04 -2.62
C ARG A 313 10.38 -10.40 -3.09
N PRO A 314 10.64 -10.80 -4.36
CA PRO A 314 9.81 -11.77 -5.07
C PRO A 314 9.64 -13.05 -4.26
N LEU A 315 8.46 -13.14 -3.65
CA LEU A 315 7.98 -14.37 -3.03
C LEU A 315 7.79 -15.40 -4.15
N PRO A 316 7.95 -16.70 -3.86
CA PRO A 316 7.74 -17.74 -4.87
C PRO A 316 6.37 -17.59 -5.56
N ALA A 317 6.33 -18.01 -6.83
CA ALA A 317 5.13 -18.01 -7.65
C ALA A 317 3.95 -18.61 -6.89
N SER A 318 2.83 -17.89 -6.83
CA SER A 318 1.62 -18.38 -6.18
C SER A 318 1.08 -19.54 -6.99
N ARG A 319 0.59 -20.55 -6.29
CA ARG A 319 -0.45 -21.42 -6.85
C ARG A 319 -1.77 -20.84 -6.37
N GLU A 320 -2.77 -20.69 -7.24
CA GLU A 320 -4.10 -20.33 -6.74
C GLU A 320 -4.57 -21.45 -5.80
N PRO A 321 -5.06 -21.12 -4.59
CA PRO A 321 -5.72 -22.10 -3.76
C PRO A 321 -6.88 -22.67 -4.56
N ALA A 322 -6.90 -23.99 -4.78
CA ALA A 322 -7.99 -24.65 -5.48
C ALA A 322 -9.33 -24.53 -4.73
N ASP A 323 -9.27 -24.15 -3.45
CA ASP A 323 -10.40 -23.90 -2.55
C ASP A 323 -10.26 -22.52 -1.88
N LEU A 324 -11.23 -21.63 -2.14
CA LEU A 324 -11.28 -20.29 -1.52
C LEU A 324 -11.63 -20.32 -0.03
N THR A 325 -12.09 -21.46 0.49
CA THR A 325 -12.39 -21.65 1.93
C THR A 325 -11.14 -21.43 2.78
N GLU A 326 -9.99 -21.93 2.33
CA GLU A 326 -8.72 -21.74 3.02
C GLU A 326 -8.33 -20.25 3.01
N LEU A 327 -8.43 -19.59 1.86
CA LEU A 327 -8.12 -18.17 1.74
C LEU A 327 -9.04 -17.30 2.61
N ASN A 328 -10.35 -17.61 2.63
CA ASN A 328 -11.32 -16.92 3.47
C ASN A 328 -11.01 -17.09 4.96
N ALA A 329 -10.59 -18.29 5.38
CA ALA A 329 -10.14 -18.53 6.74
C ALA A 329 -8.88 -17.72 7.09
N LEU A 330 -7.89 -17.64 6.19
CA LEU A 330 -6.68 -16.85 6.40
C LEU A 330 -6.97 -15.35 6.52
N VAL A 331 -7.81 -14.82 5.63
CA VAL A 331 -8.22 -13.40 5.66
C VAL A 331 -8.95 -13.07 6.95
N THR A 332 -9.88 -13.92 7.37
CA THR A 332 -10.62 -13.77 8.63
C THR A 332 -9.69 -13.85 9.84
N ASP A 333 -8.78 -14.82 9.86
CA ASP A 333 -7.83 -15.01 10.97
C ASP A 333 -6.91 -13.79 11.14
N VAL A 334 -6.44 -13.20 10.03
CA VAL A 334 -5.60 -11.99 10.08
C VAL A 334 -6.38 -10.75 10.49
N ASP A 335 -7.61 -10.58 10.03
CA ASP A 335 -8.48 -9.49 10.46
C ASP A 335 -8.76 -9.55 11.98
N VAL A 336 -9.05 -10.75 12.50
CA VAL A 336 -9.21 -11.00 13.93
C VAL A 336 -7.92 -10.73 14.70
N LEU A 337 -6.77 -11.15 14.17
CA LEU A 337 -5.46 -10.84 14.77
C LEU A 337 -5.27 -9.32 14.90
N LEU A 338 -5.47 -8.56 13.83
CA LEU A 338 -5.30 -7.10 13.85
C LEU A 338 -6.27 -6.42 14.83
N SER A 339 -7.52 -6.88 14.87
CA SER A 339 -8.53 -6.40 15.82
C SER A 339 -8.12 -6.66 17.27
N ARG A 340 -7.62 -7.86 17.60
CA ARG A 340 -7.11 -8.20 18.94
C ARG A 340 -5.86 -7.41 19.31
N LEU A 341 -4.96 -7.22 18.36
CA LEU A 341 -3.77 -6.37 18.52
C LEU A 341 -4.15 -4.91 18.85
N ALA A 342 -5.26 -4.41 18.33
CA ALA A 342 -5.78 -3.08 18.62
C ALA A 342 -6.53 -3.02 19.97
N ALA A 343 -7.26 -4.07 20.34
CA ALA A 343 -8.02 -4.14 21.58
C ALA A 343 -7.15 -4.25 22.85
N SER A 344 -5.94 -4.82 22.73
CA SER A 344 -5.01 -5.02 23.86
C SER A 344 -3.69 -4.26 23.71
N PRO A 345 -3.71 -2.92 23.56
CA PRO A 345 -2.52 -2.15 23.23
C PRO A 345 -1.43 -2.24 24.31
N GLY A 346 -1.82 -2.34 25.59
CA GLY A 346 -0.90 -2.50 26.73
C GLY A 346 -0.02 -3.74 26.64
N ARG A 347 -0.55 -4.87 26.15
CA ARG A 347 0.24 -6.10 25.95
C ARG A 347 1.30 -5.93 24.87
N TRP A 348 0.99 -5.16 23.83
CA TRP A 348 1.75 -5.09 22.58
C TRP A 348 2.59 -3.82 22.39
N GLY A 349 2.66 -2.95 23.40
CA GLY A 349 3.46 -1.73 23.29
C GLY A 349 4.10 -1.23 24.58
N ARG A 350 3.83 -1.84 25.74
CA ARG A 350 4.43 -1.42 27.02
C ARG A 350 5.95 -1.59 27.09
N THR A 351 6.51 -2.57 26.39
CA THR A 351 7.95 -2.88 26.41
C THR A 351 8.51 -2.99 25.00
N GLU A 352 9.82 -2.77 24.83
CA GLU A 352 10.50 -2.96 23.54
C GLU A 352 10.33 -4.40 23.02
N LYS A 353 10.40 -5.41 23.92
CA LYS A 353 10.17 -6.81 23.57
C LYS A 353 8.77 -7.03 22.99
N ALA A 354 7.74 -6.47 23.62
CA ALA A 354 6.36 -6.56 23.13
C ALA A 354 6.17 -5.89 21.77
N ILE A 355 6.86 -4.77 21.52
CA ILE A 355 6.84 -4.09 20.23
C ILE A 355 7.48 -4.97 19.16
N SER A 356 8.65 -5.55 19.44
CA SER A 356 9.32 -6.47 18.51
C SER A 356 8.47 -7.70 18.20
N GLN A 357 7.83 -8.30 19.21
CA GLN A 357 6.89 -9.41 19.04
C GLN A 357 5.71 -9.00 18.14
N ARG A 358 5.09 -7.84 18.39
CA ARG A 358 4.03 -7.32 17.52
C ARG A 358 4.50 -7.16 16.09
N THR A 359 5.67 -6.54 15.88
CA THR A 359 6.23 -6.35 14.53
C THR A 359 6.44 -7.67 13.80
N ILE A 360 6.95 -8.70 14.48
CA ILE A 360 7.12 -10.03 13.88
C ILE A 360 5.78 -10.68 13.54
N LEU A 361 4.75 -10.53 14.38
CA LEU A 361 3.40 -11.00 14.04
C LEU A 361 2.83 -10.30 12.81
N LEU A 362 3.00 -8.98 12.69
CA LEU A 362 2.58 -8.23 11.50
C LEU A 362 3.33 -8.69 10.25
N SER A 363 4.63 -8.96 10.35
CA SER A 363 5.44 -9.50 9.24
C SER A 363 4.94 -10.88 8.80
N LEU A 364 4.64 -11.79 9.75
CA LEU A 364 4.11 -13.12 9.44
C LEU A 364 2.69 -13.05 8.86
N ALA A 365 1.82 -12.20 9.41
CA ALA A 365 0.48 -11.96 8.88
C ALA A 365 0.51 -11.41 7.45
N TYR A 366 1.43 -10.48 7.18
CA TYR A 366 1.67 -9.95 5.84
C TYR A 366 2.09 -11.08 4.89
N LEU A 367 3.06 -11.90 5.27
CA LEU A 367 3.52 -13.03 4.47
C LEU A 367 2.42 -14.09 4.23
N THR A 368 1.61 -14.40 5.24
CA THR A 368 0.45 -15.31 5.11
C THR A 368 -0.54 -14.78 4.09
N LEU A 369 -0.96 -13.52 4.18
CA LEU A 369 -1.89 -12.93 3.20
C LEU A 369 -1.27 -12.80 1.82
N GLN A 370 0.01 -12.48 1.71
CA GLN A 370 0.68 -12.29 0.42
C GLN A 370 0.90 -13.62 -0.32
N THR A 371 1.24 -14.67 0.42
CA THR A 371 1.45 -16.02 -0.14
C THR A 371 0.16 -16.82 -0.31
N GLY A 372 -0.89 -16.49 0.45
CA GLY A 372 -2.11 -17.30 0.51
C GLY A 372 -1.91 -18.66 1.18
N LYS A 373 -0.79 -18.86 1.88
CA LYS A 373 -0.44 -20.13 2.54
C LYS A 373 -0.62 -20.04 4.04
N ARG A 374 -1.15 -21.09 4.66
CA ARG A 374 -1.26 -21.20 6.11
C ARG A 374 0.08 -21.40 6.82
N VAL A 375 1.04 -22.00 6.13
CA VAL A 375 2.41 -22.20 6.60
C VAL A 375 3.34 -21.44 5.65
N VAL A 376 4.18 -20.57 6.21
CA VAL A 376 5.05 -19.69 5.42
C VAL A 376 6.51 -19.89 5.82
N ALA A 377 7.35 -20.19 4.83
CA ALA A 377 8.79 -20.24 4.99
C ALA A 377 9.33 -18.80 5.14
N ALA A 378 9.94 -18.50 6.29
CA ALA A 378 10.45 -17.16 6.58
C ALA A 378 11.72 -17.23 7.42
N SER A 379 12.84 -16.75 6.86
CA SER A 379 14.09 -16.72 7.61
C SER A 379 14.04 -15.63 8.68
N THR A 380 14.67 -15.88 9.83
CA THR A 380 14.76 -14.89 10.92
C THR A 380 15.37 -13.56 10.44
N ARG A 381 16.33 -13.63 9.49
CA ARG A 381 16.95 -12.44 8.90
C ARG A 381 15.98 -11.66 8.01
N ASP A 382 15.13 -12.34 7.25
CA ASP A 382 14.13 -11.66 6.39
C ASP A 382 13.01 -11.04 7.22
N LEU A 383 12.52 -11.72 8.24
CA LEU A 383 11.57 -11.15 9.19
C LEU A 383 12.16 -9.94 9.93
N ALA A 384 13.46 -10.01 10.29
CA ALA A 384 14.16 -8.88 10.87
C ALA A 384 14.24 -7.69 9.91
N LEU A 385 14.58 -7.91 8.63
CA LEU A 385 14.63 -6.85 7.63
C LEU A 385 13.24 -6.26 7.34
N MET A 386 12.21 -7.09 7.24
CA MET A 386 10.82 -6.66 7.04
C MET A 386 10.34 -5.76 8.17
N GLY A 387 10.70 -6.10 9.43
CA GLY A 387 10.34 -5.32 10.61
C GLY A 387 11.30 -4.18 10.98
N GLY A 388 12.44 -4.02 10.28
CA GLY A 388 13.50 -3.08 10.67
C GLY A 388 14.23 -3.45 11.97
N LEU A 389 14.15 -4.72 12.40
CA LEU A 389 14.71 -5.25 13.64
C LEU A 389 16.13 -5.82 13.43
N GLY A 390 16.83 -6.10 14.54
CA GLY A 390 18.05 -6.92 14.54
C GLY A 390 17.74 -8.41 14.48
N ARG A 391 18.67 -9.24 13.99
CA ARG A 391 18.45 -10.70 13.86
C ARG A 391 18.21 -11.38 15.20
N THR A 392 18.93 -10.96 16.24
CA THR A 392 18.79 -11.49 17.60
C THR A 392 17.44 -11.09 18.19
N THR A 393 17.05 -9.82 18.03
CA THR A 393 15.73 -9.32 18.44
C THR A 393 14.58 -10.07 17.75
N ALA A 394 14.71 -10.35 16.45
CA ALA A 394 13.72 -11.14 15.72
C ALA A 394 13.70 -12.60 16.18
N ALA A 395 14.86 -13.21 16.46
CA ALA A 395 14.95 -14.57 17.01
C ALA A 395 14.27 -14.67 18.39
N ASP A 396 14.58 -13.75 19.29
CA ASP A 396 13.98 -13.69 20.64
C ASP A 396 12.46 -13.50 20.57
N ALA A 397 12.00 -12.65 19.65
CA ALA A 397 10.58 -12.42 19.42
C ALA A 397 9.88 -13.68 18.88
N LEU A 398 10.47 -14.39 17.92
CA LEU A 398 9.95 -15.65 17.40
C LEU A 398 9.86 -16.72 18.50
N THR A 399 10.92 -16.90 19.29
CA THR A 399 10.93 -17.86 20.39
C THR A 399 9.86 -17.53 21.44
N ALA A 400 9.74 -16.25 21.82
CA ALA A 400 8.73 -15.83 22.79
C ALA A 400 7.30 -16.01 22.26
N LEU A 401 7.04 -15.63 21.00
CA LEU A 401 5.74 -15.81 20.37
C LEU A 401 5.36 -17.29 20.23
N ALA A 402 6.33 -18.16 19.93
CA ALA A 402 6.11 -19.59 19.82
C ALA A 402 5.78 -20.21 21.19
N ARG A 403 6.55 -19.85 22.21
CA ARG A 403 6.30 -20.28 23.59
C ARG A 403 4.93 -19.80 24.09
N ASP A 404 4.55 -18.58 23.76
CA ASP A 404 3.29 -17.97 24.21
C ASP A 404 2.09 -18.43 23.35
N GLY A 405 2.28 -19.34 22.38
CA GLY A 405 1.21 -19.94 21.58
C GLY A 405 0.62 -19.04 20.48
N PHE A 406 1.34 -17.99 20.08
CA PHE A 406 0.89 -17.09 19.00
C PHE A 406 1.26 -17.61 17.61
N ILE A 407 2.39 -18.31 17.53
CA ILE A 407 2.91 -18.90 16.31
C ILE A 407 3.40 -20.32 16.59
N GLU A 408 3.46 -21.13 15.56
CA GLU A 408 4.02 -22.48 15.60
C GLU A 408 5.16 -22.56 14.59
N ARG A 409 6.30 -23.13 15.00
CA ARG A 409 7.37 -23.51 14.08
C ARG A 409 7.07 -24.92 13.58
N VAL A 410 6.59 -25.02 12.35
CA VAL A 410 6.18 -26.30 11.74
C VAL A 410 7.41 -27.11 11.37
N THR A 411 8.36 -26.46 10.69
CA THR A 411 9.61 -27.09 10.24
C THR A 411 10.79 -26.23 10.71
N PRO A 412 11.84 -26.81 11.33
CA PRO A 412 13.06 -26.07 11.63
C PRO A 412 13.76 -25.63 10.33
N SER A 413 14.71 -24.69 10.44
CA SER A 413 15.58 -24.38 9.31
C SER A 413 16.51 -25.56 9.04
N ASP A 414 16.53 -26.06 7.80
CA ASP A 414 17.28 -27.24 7.40
C ASP A 414 17.83 -27.09 5.97
N ASP A 415 19.04 -27.58 5.69
CA ASP A 415 19.69 -27.57 4.37
C ASP A 415 19.58 -26.25 3.59
N GLY A 416 19.81 -25.12 4.27
CA GLY A 416 19.71 -23.79 3.66
C GLY A 416 18.29 -23.25 3.47
N ASN A 417 17.26 -24.05 3.77
CA ASN A 417 15.87 -23.62 3.78
C ASN A 417 15.52 -22.82 5.04
N ALA A 418 14.64 -21.84 4.86
CA ALA A 418 14.11 -21.07 5.96
C ALA A 418 13.17 -21.92 6.83
N ALA A 419 13.15 -21.65 8.13
CA ALA A 419 12.15 -22.24 9.02
C ALA A 419 10.73 -21.86 8.57
N GLU A 420 9.80 -22.79 8.77
CA GLU A 420 8.40 -22.64 8.39
C GLU A 420 7.54 -22.30 9.60
N TRP A 421 6.73 -21.25 9.45
CA TRP A 421 5.93 -20.69 10.53
C TRP A 421 4.45 -20.67 10.20
N ARG A 422 3.62 -20.92 11.21
CA ARG A 422 2.16 -20.85 11.15
C ARG A 422 1.64 -19.88 12.21
N LEU A 423 0.65 -19.07 11.86
CA LEU A 423 -0.11 -18.27 12.83
C LEU A 423 -1.16 -19.14 13.52
N LEU A 424 -1.22 -19.09 14.85
CA LEU A 424 -2.21 -19.83 15.63
C LEU A 424 -3.44 -18.96 15.94
N ARG A 425 -4.63 -19.57 15.97
CA ARG A 425 -5.93 -18.89 16.11
C ARG A 425 -6.27 -18.54 17.57
N GLU A 426 -5.71 -19.28 18.52
CA GLU A 426 -6.03 -19.20 19.95
C GLU A 426 -5.13 -18.20 20.68
N PHE A 427 -5.37 -16.92 20.43
CA PHE A 427 -4.84 -15.86 21.29
C PHE A 427 -5.69 -15.83 22.57
N SER A 428 -5.35 -16.65 23.57
CA SER A 428 -6.13 -16.82 24.79
C SER A 428 -6.25 -15.55 25.63
N THR A 429 -7.48 -15.06 25.77
CA THR A 429 -8.12 -14.82 27.06
C THR A 429 -9.58 -15.29 26.93
N THR A 430 -9.97 -16.36 27.60
CA THR A 430 -11.38 -16.82 27.73
C THR A 430 -11.88 -16.53 29.15
N PRO A 431 -13.20 -16.40 29.42
CA PRO A 431 -14.32 -16.98 28.69
C PRO A 431 -15.41 -15.98 28.24
N GLY A 432 -15.99 -16.22 27.07
CA GLY A 432 -17.11 -15.46 26.53
C GLY A 432 -17.55 -16.04 25.19
N THR A 433 -18.51 -16.95 25.25
CA THR A 433 -19.13 -17.69 24.17
C THR A 433 -19.62 -16.82 23.01
N VAL A 434 -18.91 -16.81 21.90
CA VAL A 434 -19.47 -16.93 20.53
C VAL A 434 -18.35 -17.57 19.70
N ARG A 435 -18.45 -18.86 19.37
CA ARG A 435 -17.82 -19.32 18.12
C ARG A 435 -18.48 -18.47 17.04
N PRO A 436 -17.76 -17.69 16.20
CA PRO A 436 -18.34 -17.39 14.92
C PRO A 436 -18.58 -18.77 14.31
N GLN A 437 -19.85 -19.18 14.23
CA GLN A 437 -20.22 -20.26 13.33
C GLN A 437 -19.55 -19.90 12.00
N PRO A 438 -18.92 -20.86 11.29
CA PRO A 438 -18.60 -20.60 9.90
C PRO A 438 -19.91 -20.12 9.27
N LEU A 439 -19.95 -18.84 8.86
CA LEU A 439 -21.07 -18.33 8.09
C LEU A 439 -21.15 -19.28 6.90
N ASN A 440 -22.20 -20.08 6.87
CA ASN A 440 -22.46 -21.06 5.82
C ASN A 440 -22.82 -20.38 4.48
N ASN A 441 -22.51 -19.09 4.38
CA ASN A 441 -22.58 -18.29 3.19
C ASN A 441 -21.15 -17.80 2.89
N PRO A 442 -20.41 -18.46 1.98
CA PRO A 442 -19.09 -17.99 1.60
C PRO A 442 -19.22 -16.56 1.10
N ARG A 443 -18.35 -15.68 1.61
CA ARG A 443 -18.31 -14.29 1.15
C ARG A 443 -18.14 -14.31 -0.39
N PRO A 444 -18.87 -13.47 -1.15
CA PRO A 444 -18.64 -13.35 -2.59
C PRO A 444 -17.14 -13.21 -2.88
N PRO A 445 -16.58 -13.90 -3.90
CA PRO A 445 -15.15 -13.86 -4.16
C PRO A 445 -14.58 -12.43 -4.23
N SER A 446 -15.33 -11.49 -4.81
CA SER A 446 -14.98 -10.07 -4.88
C SER A 446 -14.70 -9.44 -3.51
N GLU A 447 -15.60 -9.57 -2.55
CA GLU A 447 -15.46 -8.99 -1.21
C GLU A 447 -14.33 -9.64 -0.40
N LEU A 448 -14.07 -10.94 -0.61
CA LEU A 448 -12.92 -11.63 -0.02
C LEU A 448 -11.61 -11.01 -0.51
N PHE A 449 -11.48 -10.82 -1.83
CA PHE A 449 -10.30 -10.22 -2.42
C PHE A 449 -10.12 -8.75 -2.02
N ASN A 450 -11.22 -8.00 -1.90
CA ASN A 450 -11.19 -6.60 -1.46
C ASN A 450 -10.71 -6.47 0.01
N LEU A 451 -11.24 -7.30 0.92
CA LEU A 451 -10.75 -7.30 2.31
C LEU A 451 -9.29 -7.74 2.38
N ARG A 452 -8.90 -8.77 1.62
CA ARG A 452 -7.49 -9.19 1.57
C ARG A 452 -6.59 -8.04 1.13
N ALA A 453 -6.95 -7.32 0.06
CA ALA A 453 -6.18 -6.20 -0.46
C ALA A 453 -6.07 -5.05 0.56
N SER A 454 -7.15 -4.72 1.27
CA SER A 454 -7.13 -3.66 2.30
C SER A 454 -6.27 -4.05 3.50
N LEU A 455 -6.34 -5.31 3.97
CA LEU A 455 -5.50 -5.82 5.05
C LEU A 455 -4.01 -5.84 4.67
N VAL A 456 -3.68 -6.30 3.45
CA VAL A 456 -2.31 -6.29 2.92
C VAL A 456 -1.78 -4.86 2.89
N THR A 457 -2.57 -3.91 2.37
CA THR A 457 -2.20 -2.49 2.31
C THR A 457 -1.98 -1.90 3.71
N ALA A 458 -2.85 -2.21 4.67
CA ALA A 458 -2.71 -1.74 6.04
C ALA A 458 -1.44 -2.27 6.72
N LEU A 459 -1.15 -3.56 6.55
CA LEU A 459 0.06 -4.22 7.05
C LEU A 459 1.32 -3.64 6.41
N GLU A 460 1.32 -3.49 5.08
CA GLU A 460 2.43 -2.91 4.33
C GLU A 460 2.73 -1.48 4.77
N ASN A 461 1.71 -0.64 4.92
CA ASN A 461 1.86 0.73 5.43
C ASN A 461 2.47 0.76 6.84
N GLN A 462 2.01 -0.11 7.74
CA GLN A 462 2.57 -0.19 9.10
C GLN A 462 4.04 -0.64 9.09
N LEU A 463 4.37 -1.68 8.32
CA LEU A 463 5.73 -2.22 8.21
C LEU A 463 6.68 -1.22 7.55
N THR A 464 6.25 -0.53 6.49
CA THR A 464 7.09 0.44 5.76
C THR A 464 7.35 1.72 6.54
N ASP A 465 6.34 2.30 7.20
CA ASP A 465 6.53 3.56 7.91
C ASP A 465 7.41 3.40 9.16
N GLN A 466 7.31 2.26 9.85
CA GLN A 466 8.17 1.97 11.00
C GLN A 466 9.59 1.51 10.59
N ARG A 467 9.76 0.97 9.38
CA ARG A 467 11.06 0.49 8.86
C ARG A 467 11.86 1.65 8.29
N HIS A 468 12.51 2.40 9.18
CA HIS A 468 13.41 3.48 8.82
C HIS A 468 14.63 3.51 9.74
N ASP A 469 15.79 3.95 9.25
CA ASP A 469 17.04 4.09 10.01
C ASP A 469 16.85 4.86 11.32
N LEU A 470 16.15 5.99 11.21
CA LEU A 470 15.73 6.83 12.32
C LEU A 470 14.99 6.08 13.44
N PHE A 471 14.19 5.05 13.13
CA PHE A 471 13.39 4.33 14.12
C PHE A 471 14.08 3.09 14.67
N THR A 472 15.39 2.93 14.39
CA THR A 472 16.22 1.95 15.08
C THR A 472 16.53 2.41 16.51
N ARG A 473 17.04 1.50 17.34
CA ARG A 473 17.45 1.78 18.73
C ARG A 473 18.47 2.93 18.83
N ALA A 474 19.37 3.05 17.85
CA ALA A 474 20.38 4.10 17.82
C ALA A 474 19.79 5.50 17.55
N GLY A 475 18.60 5.58 16.94
CA GLY A 475 17.91 6.85 16.68
C GLY A 475 16.78 7.12 17.68
N LEU A 476 15.58 7.35 17.15
CA LEU A 476 14.37 7.67 17.93
C LEU A 476 13.67 6.44 18.53
N GLY A 477 14.05 5.23 18.11
CA GLY A 477 13.51 3.96 18.61
C GLY A 477 12.23 3.48 17.93
N HIS A 478 11.92 2.19 18.11
CA HIS A 478 10.83 1.51 17.41
C HIS A 478 9.44 2.04 17.78
N LEU A 479 9.24 2.48 19.02
CA LEU A 479 7.97 3.07 19.46
C LEU A 479 7.68 4.40 18.76
N ALA A 480 8.71 5.20 18.47
CA ALA A 480 8.58 6.42 17.68
C ALA A 480 8.17 6.11 16.22
N GLY A 481 8.74 5.05 15.63
CA GLY A 481 8.33 4.55 14.32
C GLY A 481 6.87 4.08 14.29
N LYS A 482 6.40 3.44 15.37
CA LYS A 482 5.00 3.01 15.51
C LYS A 482 4.04 4.20 15.64
N VAL A 483 4.40 5.23 16.42
CA VAL A 483 3.63 6.50 16.46
C VAL A 483 3.56 7.12 15.08
N TYR A 484 4.69 7.16 14.39
CA TYR A 484 4.77 7.72 13.04
C TYR A 484 3.93 6.94 12.02
N ALA A 485 3.90 5.61 12.11
CA ALA A 485 3.06 4.74 11.30
C ALA A 485 1.56 4.90 11.63
N LEU A 486 1.20 5.03 12.91
CA LEU A 486 -0.19 5.30 13.33
C LEU A 486 -0.71 6.62 12.76
N LEU A 487 0.15 7.64 12.67
CA LEU A 487 -0.17 8.94 12.07
C LEU A 487 -0.38 8.89 10.54
N ARG A 488 -0.19 7.73 9.90
CA ARG A 488 -0.66 7.50 8.52
C ARG A 488 -2.13 7.13 8.47
N GLN A 489 -2.60 6.34 9.45
CA GLN A 489 -3.98 5.85 9.50
C GLN A 489 -4.90 6.84 10.21
N ILE A 490 -4.37 7.60 11.17
CA ILE A 490 -5.10 8.57 11.98
C ILE A 490 -4.52 9.96 11.69
N PRO A 491 -5.31 10.93 11.18
CA PRO A 491 -4.81 12.23 10.74
C PRO A 491 -4.08 13.02 11.83
N ALA A 492 -4.58 12.95 13.08
CA ALA A 492 -3.98 13.60 14.23
C ALA A 492 -4.18 12.76 15.50
N LEU A 493 -3.19 12.81 16.39
CA LEU A 493 -3.22 12.10 17.67
C LEU A 493 -2.96 13.05 18.83
N THR A 494 -3.84 13.04 19.82
CA THR A 494 -3.54 13.60 21.14
C THR A 494 -2.55 12.71 21.89
N VAL A 495 -1.90 13.24 22.93
CA VAL A 495 -0.98 12.47 23.77
C VAL A 495 -1.73 11.30 24.43
N GLU A 496 -2.96 11.53 24.86
CA GLU A 496 -3.84 10.58 25.52
C GLU A 496 -4.29 9.47 24.56
N THR A 497 -4.68 9.84 23.34
CA THR A 497 -5.11 8.87 22.33
C THR A 497 -3.92 8.03 21.85
N ALA A 498 -2.76 8.64 21.61
CA ALA A 498 -1.55 7.91 21.27
C ALA A 498 -1.10 6.99 22.42
N ALA A 499 -1.14 7.44 23.68
CA ALA A 499 -0.85 6.60 24.85
C ALA A 499 -1.76 5.37 24.93
N ARG A 500 -3.07 5.57 24.72
CA ARG A 500 -4.08 4.50 24.70
C ARG A 500 -3.83 3.51 23.56
N LEU A 501 -3.63 3.97 22.34
CA LEU A 501 -3.42 3.10 21.16
C LEU A 501 -2.08 2.35 21.20
N LEU A 502 -1.06 2.93 21.83
CA LEU A 502 0.24 2.30 21.99
C LEU A 502 0.32 1.42 23.24
N GLY A 503 -0.52 1.65 24.24
CA GLY A 503 -0.45 0.94 25.52
C GLY A 503 0.72 1.38 26.39
N VAL A 504 1.10 2.66 26.30
CA VAL A 504 2.20 3.27 27.07
C VAL A 504 1.68 4.47 27.87
N SER A 505 2.48 4.97 28.82
CA SER A 505 2.08 6.13 29.62
C SER A 505 2.06 7.41 28.79
N THR A 506 1.16 8.34 29.14
CA THR A 506 1.08 9.68 28.54
C THR A 506 2.42 10.42 28.59
N ARG A 507 3.16 10.30 29.70
CA ARG A 507 4.52 10.86 29.84
C ARG A 507 5.49 10.32 28.79
N HIS A 508 5.49 9.01 28.54
CA HIS A 508 6.37 8.41 27.54
C HIS A 508 5.96 8.84 26.12
N THR A 509 4.66 8.84 25.83
CA THR A 509 4.12 9.34 24.56
C THR A 509 4.51 10.80 24.30
N ALA A 510 4.40 11.67 25.31
CA ALA A 510 4.78 13.07 25.21
C ALA A 510 6.27 13.25 24.87
N THR A 511 7.14 12.44 25.48
CA THR A 511 8.58 12.42 25.16
C THR A 511 8.82 12.03 23.70
N ILE A 512 8.14 10.99 23.22
CA ILE A 512 8.30 10.52 21.83
C ILE A 512 7.82 11.56 20.83
N LEU A 513 6.64 12.14 21.07
CA LEU A 513 6.10 13.21 20.24
C LEU A 513 7.05 14.42 20.25
N SER A 514 7.62 14.77 21.40
CA SER A 514 8.62 15.85 21.49
C SER A 514 9.88 15.57 20.66
N ARG A 515 10.38 14.32 20.65
CA ARG A 515 11.52 13.91 19.82
C ARG A 515 11.18 13.97 18.33
N LEU A 516 10.02 13.44 17.92
CA LEU A 516 9.55 13.52 16.54
C LEU A 516 9.37 14.99 16.09
N ARG A 517 8.87 15.86 16.97
CA ARG A 517 8.69 17.29 16.71
C ARG A 517 10.02 17.99 16.49
N ARG A 518 11.06 17.66 17.27
CA ARG A 518 12.41 18.26 17.13
C ARG A 518 12.95 18.11 15.71
N HIS A 519 12.74 16.96 15.09
CA HIS A 519 13.14 16.69 13.71
C HIS A 519 12.10 17.12 12.67
N LYS A 520 11.07 17.86 13.08
CA LYS A 520 9.97 18.31 12.21
C LYS A 520 9.28 17.15 11.48
N LEU A 521 9.22 15.97 12.11
CA LEU A 521 8.52 14.78 11.60
C LEU A 521 7.05 14.78 11.98
N ILE A 522 6.72 15.47 13.07
CA ILE A 522 5.35 15.81 13.44
C ILE A 522 5.23 17.31 13.65
N VAL A 523 4.04 17.83 13.41
CA VAL A 523 3.66 19.23 13.56
C VAL A 523 2.43 19.32 14.45
N LYS A 524 2.25 20.47 15.09
CA LYS A 524 1.06 20.74 15.89
C LYS A 524 -0.14 20.87 14.94
N HIS A 525 -1.21 20.16 15.26
CA HIS A 525 -2.50 20.14 14.56
C HIS A 525 -3.60 20.56 15.55
N PRO A 526 -4.76 21.12 15.10
CA PRO A 526 -5.86 21.48 15.99
C PRO A 526 -6.30 20.33 16.92
N GLU A 527 -6.34 19.10 16.39
CA GLU A 527 -6.74 17.89 17.12
C GLU A 527 -5.57 17.13 17.78
N GLY A 528 -4.36 17.73 17.86
CA GLY A 528 -3.20 17.14 18.53
C GLY A 528 -1.91 17.23 17.71
N TRP A 529 -1.25 16.10 17.47
CA TRP A 529 -0.04 16.01 16.65
C TRP A 529 -0.32 15.28 15.36
N ALA A 530 0.09 15.86 14.23
CA ALA A 530 -0.01 15.26 12.91
C ALA A 530 1.38 15.03 12.31
N ARG A 531 1.52 14.06 11.42
CA ARG A 531 2.79 13.86 10.70
C ARG A 531 3.08 15.07 9.80
N SER A 532 4.33 15.50 9.73
CA SER A 532 4.78 16.58 8.85
C SER A 532 4.51 16.25 7.37
N LYS A 533 4.32 17.28 6.54
CA LYS A 533 4.00 17.14 5.11
C LYS A 533 5.19 16.58 4.33
N ARG A 534 6.39 17.09 4.64
CA ARG A 534 7.64 16.61 4.06
C ARG A 534 8.12 15.42 4.88
N ASP A 535 8.42 14.31 4.21
CA ASP A 535 9.11 13.20 4.86
C ASP A 535 10.57 13.61 5.12
N LEU A 536 10.85 14.01 6.35
CA LEU A 536 12.17 14.46 6.78
C LEU A 536 12.94 13.35 7.52
N ARG A 537 12.49 12.09 7.40
CA ARG A 537 13.13 10.98 8.11
C ARG A 537 14.59 10.77 7.70
N ASP A 538 14.92 10.92 6.42
CA ASP A 538 16.30 10.80 5.93
C ASP A 538 17.19 11.91 6.49
N HIS A 539 16.71 13.16 6.42
CA HIS A 539 17.41 14.31 7.00
C HIS A 539 17.61 14.14 8.52
N ALA A 540 16.58 13.67 9.22
CA ALA A 540 16.66 13.37 10.65
C ALA A 540 17.64 12.23 10.94
N ALA A 541 17.68 11.20 10.09
CA ALA A 541 18.62 10.09 10.23
C ALA A 541 20.07 10.53 10.04
N VAL A 542 20.34 11.45 9.11
CA VAL A 542 21.67 12.07 8.95
C VAL A 542 22.02 12.91 10.19
N SER A 543 21.08 13.73 10.68
CA SER A 543 21.30 14.56 11.87
C SER A 543 21.55 13.75 13.14
N GLU A 544 20.94 12.58 13.28
CA GLU A 544 21.15 11.67 14.41
C GLU A 544 22.32 10.69 14.16
N GLY A 545 22.99 10.76 13.00
CA GLY A 545 24.13 9.91 12.65
C GLY A 545 23.78 8.43 12.42
N VAL A 546 22.54 8.13 12.05
CA VAL A 546 22.04 6.74 11.88
C VAL A 546 21.70 6.39 10.43
N SER A 547 21.89 7.31 9.48
CA SER A 547 21.66 7.06 8.06
C SER A 547 22.50 5.87 7.55
N GLY A 548 21.89 4.97 6.78
CA GLY A 548 22.52 3.77 6.24
C GLY A 548 22.41 2.53 7.13
N THR A 549 21.96 2.65 8.39
CA THR A 549 21.97 1.55 9.36
C THR A 549 21.24 0.29 8.88
N LEU A 550 20.05 0.43 8.27
CA LEU A 550 19.27 -0.69 7.75
C LEU A 550 19.87 -1.24 6.46
N ALA A 551 20.44 -0.37 5.60
CA ALA A 551 21.13 -0.79 4.39
C ALA A 551 22.37 -1.63 4.72
N ASP A 552 23.21 -1.16 5.64
CA ASP A 552 24.38 -1.89 6.15
C ASP A 552 24.00 -3.21 6.81
N ARG A 553 22.84 -3.27 7.46
CA ARG A 553 22.31 -4.51 8.03
C ARG A 553 21.87 -5.48 6.94
N ALA A 554 21.17 -5.00 5.91
CA ALA A 554 20.77 -5.80 4.77
C ALA A 554 21.99 -6.37 4.04
N GLU A 555 23.03 -5.56 3.86
CA GLU A 555 24.28 -5.96 3.22
C GLU A 555 25.05 -6.99 4.05
N ARG A 556 25.18 -6.77 5.37
CA ARG A 556 25.75 -7.79 6.27
C ARG A 556 25.00 -9.11 6.20
N TYR A 557 23.67 -9.09 6.16
CA TYR A 557 22.87 -10.31 6.06
C TYR A 557 22.94 -10.96 4.67
N ARG A 558 23.17 -10.17 3.60
CA ARG A 558 23.47 -10.69 2.26
C ARG A 558 24.78 -11.45 2.28
N ALA A 559 25.85 -10.81 2.76
CA ALA A 559 27.17 -11.43 2.87
C ALA A 559 27.16 -12.67 3.77
N GLU A 560 26.49 -12.64 4.92
CA GLU A 560 26.34 -13.81 5.80
C GLU A 560 25.64 -14.98 5.11
N ARG A 561 24.59 -14.72 4.31
CA ARG A 561 23.89 -15.77 3.53
C ARG A 561 24.78 -16.35 2.45
N GLU A 562 25.53 -15.49 1.76
CA GLU A 562 26.46 -15.90 0.72
C GLU A 562 27.57 -16.79 1.28
N VAL A 563 28.15 -16.42 2.42
CA VAL A 563 29.15 -17.23 3.14
C VAL A 563 28.56 -18.55 3.64
N TRP A 564 27.30 -18.54 4.10
CA TRP A 564 26.63 -19.75 4.58
C TRP A 564 26.33 -20.73 3.44
N ALA A 565 25.83 -20.24 2.31
CA ALA A 565 25.62 -21.05 1.12
C ALA A 565 26.94 -21.65 0.59
N TRP A 566 28.01 -20.86 0.62
CA TRP A 566 29.35 -21.32 0.27
C TRP A 566 29.86 -22.40 1.22
N TRP A 567 29.65 -22.24 2.54
CA TRP A 567 30.05 -23.24 3.52
C TRP A 567 29.27 -24.55 3.38
N HIS A 568 27.96 -24.49 3.09
CA HIS A 568 27.17 -25.69 2.78
C HIS A 568 27.71 -26.42 1.55
N ALA A 569 27.99 -25.70 0.46
CA ALA A 569 28.59 -26.30 -0.73
C ALA A 569 29.97 -26.93 -0.42
N GLU A 570 30.74 -26.35 0.49
CA GLU A 570 32.02 -26.92 0.94
C GLU A 570 31.83 -28.18 1.78
N ILE A 571 30.86 -28.20 2.71
CA ILE A 571 30.49 -29.40 3.47
C ILE A 571 30.06 -30.51 2.51
N ASP A 572 29.14 -30.21 1.59
CA ASP A 572 28.66 -31.17 0.58
C ASP A 572 29.82 -31.73 -0.22
N ARG A 573 30.79 -30.89 -0.60
CA ARG A 573 32.00 -31.33 -1.30
C ARG A 573 32.88 -32.25 -0.44
N MET A 574 33.04 -31.95 0.85
CA MET A 574 33.83 -32.78 1.77
C MET A 574 33.18 -34.15 1.98
N THR A 575 31.87 -34.18 2.15
CA THR A 575 31.08 -35.39 2.46
C THR A 575 30.81 -36.22 1.20
N THR A 576 30.80 -35.61 0.01
CA THR A 576 30.64 -36.30 -1.27
C THR A 576 31.88 -37.10 -1.63
N ALA A 577 31.66 -38.36 -2.02
CA ALA A 577 32.71 -39.27 -2.48
C ALA A 577 33.52 -38.68 -3.64
N PRO A 578 34.86 -38.85 -3.69
CA PRO A 578 35.72 -38.19 -4.68
C PRO A 578 35.31 -38.35 -6.16
N ARG A 579 34.67 -39.48 -6.51
CA ARG A 579 34.19 -39.79 -7.87
C ARG A 579 32.87 -39.09 -8.24
N ALA A 580 32.10 -38.63 -7.26
CA ALA A 580 30.82 -37.94 -7.43
C ALA A 580 30.94 -36.42 -7.25
N ARG A 581 32.15 -35.90 -6.94
CA ARG A 581 32.39 -34.47 -6.82
C ARG A 581 32.29 -33.79 -8.20
N THR A 582 31.58 -32.68 -8.26
CA THR A 582 31.57 -31.79 -9.43
C THR A 582 32.99 -31.39 -9.79
N ARG A 583 33.40 -31.65 -11.04
CA ARG A 583 34.75 -31.35 -11.54
C ARG A 583 34.92 -29.84 -11.70
N ARG A 584 36.09 -29.32 -11.33
CA ARG A 584 36.45 -27.91 -11.51
C ARG A 584 36.43 -27.56 -12.99
N LEU A 585 35.99 -26.34 -13.28
CA LEU A 585 36.35 -25.68 -14.53
C LEU A 585 37.84 -25.29 -14.44
N HIS A 586 38.62 -25.63 -15.44
CA HIS A 586 40.06 -25.35 -15.49
C HIS A 586 40.30 -23.84 -15.74
N VAL A 587 41.39 -23.25 -15.25
CA VAL A 587 41.68 -21.81 -15.44
C VAL A 587 41.71 -21.39 -16.92
N THR A 588 41.99 -22.33 -17.83
CA THR A 588 41.98 -22.10 -19.29
C THR A 588 40.63 -22.39 -19.96
N SER A 589 39.63 -22.94 -19.27
CA SER A 589 38.26 -23.08 -19.80
C SER A 589 37.50 -21.76 -19.68
N ARG A 590 38.08 -20.69 -20.23
CA ARG A 590 37.31 -19.53 -20.68
C ARG A 590 36.65 -19.91 -21.99
N THR A 591 35.70 -20.84 -21.96
CA THR A 591 34.74 -20.90 -23.05
C THR A 591 33.83 -19.69 -22.91
N LEU A 592 33.59 -18.99 -24.01
CA LEU A 592 32.45 -18.10 -24.22
C LEU A 592 31.15 -18.92 -24.13
N GLU A 593 30.95 -19.58 -23.00
CA GLU A 593 29.84 -20.46 -22.73
C GLU A 593 28.78 -19.62 -22.02
N PHE A 594 27.79 -19.23 -22.81
CA PHE A 594 26.42 -19.14 -22.35
C PHE A 594 26.03 -20.54 -21.86
N THR A 595 26.51 -20.94 -20.68
CA THR A 595 25.97 -22.11 -20.02
C THR A 595 24.54 -21.74 -19.68
N ASP A 596 23.60 -22.45 -20.32
CA ASP A 596 22.24 -22.64 -19.82
C ASP A 596 22.37 -23.27 -18.42
N GLY A 597 22.67 -22.43 -17.43
CA GLY A 597 22.73 -22.82 -16.05
C GLY A 597 21.35 -23.35 -15.70
N ARG A 598 21.27 -24.63 -15.36
CA ARG A 598 20.13 -25.12 -14.58
C ARG A 598 19.97 -24.15 -13.40
N PRO A 599 18.78 -23.59 -13.16
CA PRO A 599 18.60 -22.61 -12.11
C PRO A 599 18.99 -23.24 -10.76
N GLY A 600 20.12 -22.84 -10.17
CA GLY A 600 20.50 -23.23 -8.81
C GLY A 600 21.96 -23.61 -8.56
N GLU A 601 22.74 -24.04 -9.55
CA GLU A 601 24.14 -24.47 -9.32
C GLU A 601 25.12 -23.32 -9.52
N ARG A 602 25.38 -22.56 -8.44
CA ARG A 602 26.52 -21.64 -8.37
C ARG A 602 27.78 -22.46 -8.03
N SER A 603 28.78 -22.49 -8.93
CA SER A 603 30.10 -23.06 -8.60
C SER A 603 30.80 -22.13 -7.61
N TRP A 604 31.23 -22.62 -6.44
CA TRP A 604 31.88 -21.79 -5.43
C TRP A 604 33.42 -21.97 -5.44
N PRO A 605 34.22 -20.93 -5.14
CA PRO A 605 35.66 -21.08 -4.96
C PRO A 605 36.00 -21.92 -3.72
N LEU A 606 37.28 -22.23 -3.48
CA LEU A 606 37.71 -22.95 -2.29
C LEU A 606 37.43 -22.15 -1.01
N TYR A 607 36.73 -22.75 -0.05
CA TYR A 607 36.49 -22.10 1.24
C TYR A 607 37.82 -21.81 1.97
N PRO A 608 38.10 -20.55 2.37
CA PRO A 608 39.33 -20.14 3.03
C PRO A 608 39.62 -20.97 4.27
N ARG A 609 40.91 -21.18 4.56
CA ARG A 609 41.37 -21.96 5.71
C ARG A 609 42.26 -21.13 6.62
N ASP A 610 42.14 -21.38 7.92
CA ASP A 610 43.06 -20.83 8.91
C ASP A 610 44.39 -21.60 8.88
N SER A 611 45.36 -21.15 9.68
CA SER A 611 46.67 -21.81 9.81
C SER A 611 46.60 -23.25 10.34
N GLU A 612 45.45 -23.65 10.90
CA GLU A 612 45.19 -25.00 11.42
C GLU A 612 44.36 -25.86 10.43
N GLY A 613 44.07 -25.35 9.22
CA GLY A 613 43.31 -26.06 8.19
C GLY A 613 41.79 -26.10 8.41
N ARG A 614 41.26 -25.38 9.40
CA ARG A 614 39.82 -25.23 9.65
C ARG A 614 39.24 -24.14 8.76
N GLY A 615 37.92 -24.16 8.56
CA GLY A 615 37.23 -23.14 7.76
C GLY A 615 37.40 -21.74 8.35
N ASP A 616 38.02 -20.82 7.61
CA ASP A 616 38.17 -19.42 8.02
C ASP A 616 36.94 -18.60 7.58
N HIS A 617 35.94 -18.60 8.47
CA HIS A 617 34.72 -17.83 8.28
C HIS A 617 34.95 -16.31 8.25
N ARG A 618 36.05 -15.81 8.86
CA ARG A 618 36.36 -14.38 8.89
C ARG A 618 36.86 -13.93 7.52
N MET A 619 37.78 -14.70 6.92
CA MET A 619 38.25 -14.47 5.56
C MET A 619 37.15 -14.66 4.53
N ALA A 620 36.33 -15.71 4.67
CA ALA A 620 35.19 -15.93 3.78
C ALA A 620 34.21 -14.75 3.78
N ARG A 621 33.94 -14.18 4.96
CA ARG A 621 33.11 -12.98 5.09
C ARG A 621 33.76 -11.74 4.47
N TYR A 622 35.07 -11.58 4.62
CA TYR A 622 35.81 -10.51 3.95
C TYR A 622 35.63 -10.59 2.42
N TRP A 623 35.71 -11.77 1.82
CA TRP A 623 35.51 -11.96 0.38
C TRP A 623 34.08 -11.64 -0.06
N ALA A 624 33.08 -12.09 0.70
CA ALA A 624 31.67 -11.83 0.38
C ALA A 624 31.29 -10.34 0.43
N VAL A 625 31.80 -9.60 1.43
CA VAL A 625 31.55 -8.16 1.60
C VAL A 625 32.23 -7.35 0.49
N ASN A 626 33.44 -7.73 0.06
CA ASN A 626 34.18 -7.02 -0.99
C ASN A 626 33.79 -7.45 -2.42
N GLY A 627 32.70 -8.20 -2.58
CA GLY A 627 32.21 -8.62 -3.91
C GLY A 627 33.12 -9.61 -4.64
N MET A 628 34.09 -10.23 -3.95
CA MET A 628 35.07 -11.14 -4.54
C MET A 628 34.44 -12.47 -5.00
N LEU A 629 33.24 -12.79 -4.50
CA LEU A 629 32.48 -13.99 -4.89
C LEU A 629 31.59 -13.77 -6.14
N ALA A 630 31.52 -12.56 -6.71
CA ALA A 630 30.69 -12.30 -7.89
C ALA A 630 31.23 -13.03 -9.14
N PRO A 631 30.37 -13.62 -9.99
CA PRO A 631 30.80 -14.21 -11.26
C PRO A 631 31.45 -13.12 -12.13
N GLY A 632 32.78 -13.16 -12.28
CA GLY A 632 33.55 -12.16 -13.02
C GLY A 632 34.53 -11.31 -12.18
N SER A 633 34.61 -11.51 -10.86
CA SER A 633 35.67 -10.88 -10.04
C SER A 633 37.05 -11.46 -10.41
N LEU A 634 38.11 -10.63 -10.45
CA LEU A 634 39.49 -11.10 -10.69
C LEU A 634 39.96 -12.13 -9.63
N TRP A 635 39.39 -12.06 -8.43
CA TRP A 635 39.69 -12.96 -7.31
C TRP A 635 39.00 -14.31 -7.42
N TRP A 636 37.91 -14.39 -8.22
CA TRP A 636 37.26 -15.64 -8.60
C TRP A 636 38.23 -16.60 -9.29
N SER A 637 39.20 -16.06 -10.03
CA SER A 637 40.18 -16.83 -10.80
C SER A 637 41.49 -17.14 -10.08
N SER A 638 41.87 -16.37 -9.04
CA SER A 638 43.17 -16.54 -8.37
C SER A 638 43.11 -17.47 -7.15
N ALA A 639 41.92 -17.75 -6.62
CA ALA A 639 41.69 -18.68 -5.50
C ALA A 639 41.06 -20.03 -5.93
N ALA A 640 40.97 -20.27 -7.25
CA ALA A 640 40.44 -21.50 -7.84
C ALA A 640 41.50 -22.60 -7.94
#